data_AF-A0A7G9BQT3-F1
#
_entry.id   AF-A0A7G9BQT3-F1
#
_cell.length_a   1.000
_cell.length_b   1.000
_cell.length_c   1.000
_cell.angle_alpha   90.00
_cell.angle_beta   90.00
_cell.angle_gamma   90.00
#
_symmetry.space_group_name_H-M   'P 1'
#
loop_
_entity.id
_entity.type
_entity.pdbx_description
1 polymer ?
#
loop_
_entity_poly.entity_id
_entity_poly.type
_entity_poly.pdbx_seq_one_letter_code
_entity_poly.pdbx_strand_id
1 'polypeptide(L)'
;MTFLFVLACGCPLSTYATNDALLIRGGVPVYVHPEEPAPVRRAVQDLLRDLEGVFGRSSALIDTLPKDGAAIVVATGDRHRGRLSGATGWEAHQVYTDGHYIVLNGADTRGTVYAIYTFSESCLGIKPLWRWTSEKPVPKKQISIPGQFHQAIPSPRIKYRAWFPNDRDLLDPWQRNSEENYEALYETMLRLKVNTLEGGITDARSFSPPYPLGREAAMAQERGLLVTGHHMRIFGSSYNHWDAYWKNVRQQQPPALEIANVEALEEWWRYHAELAVRHKLDMIWLVGFRGNRDIPFWEFFPDSPKDPQDRADVIAAMVRSQIGIVKEATGDPHPLMRLTLYNEMSTLVANGHFKLPNEPSLIRNFVAARRDHFPAPDIMGHSFSGEPTGYYLNFQFTSSGSHLAQAEGPRKMEQNFRMVDSLSGGNLVFSVVNAGNIREHVLELSANAKMMWDFDRFDCPSFYTQFCNKYFGQEHGPGIAKLYPEFFNSYWQQKESDIPGFERQYLFQDMRYARAAETLMGYMEKDSYPSNPLDNHALDDPDKGSAGYFRVRSADQLNALLEGTAASIIKLEKVTAAADRIHSQLTEGKRFFDDNLRGQAHFMLHLNRMLHQLTKAYQSHEQENAQLGFLQESLQELRAAEEWLRRAEHDIFDEWYSNDNKFGLEKIKQRLTKLTEPSAIDTNFHVYLLVGQSNMAGRGKLDSASKIIDSAILTLDSNGMWVHAMDPIHFDKSAAGVGPGISFAREMLAKESDSGIRIGLIPCAVGGTSIDRWFAGEQDPVTKAFPYDDAIRRANVAMRKGVLKGILWHQGEANNSKERAAEYPNKLVKLVHNFRRDLNGDFPFVVGEIGYFKSQRPINDVLNQSPTYIPHSAVVSAEGLKDVGDRTHFDTPSARLLGKRYAEAMYKLIGKSVQE
;
A
#
# COMPACT_ATOMS: atom_id res chain seq x y z
N MET A 1 30.97 -11.51 -41.00
CA MET A 1 31.70 -12.38 -41.95
C MET A 1 30.73 -13.43 -42.43
N THR A 2 30.38 -13.36 -43.71
CA THR A 2 29.38 -14.15 -44.43
C THR A 2 29.85 -15.60 -44.59
N PHE A 3 28.98 -16.59 -44.35
CA PHE A 3 29.22 -17.96 -44.83
C PHE A 3 28.12 -18.39 -45.79
N LEU A 4 28.49 -18.44 -47.07
CA LEU A 4 27.83 -19.14 -48.16
C LEU A 4 28.06 -20.65 -48.02
N PHE A 5 27.10 -21.47 -48.46
CA PHE A 5 27.39 -22.79 -49.03
C PHE A 5 26.50 -23.07 -50.24
N VAL A 6 27.11 -23.67 -51.27
CA VAL A 6 26.59 -23.93 -52.62
C VAL A 6 26.70 -25.43 -52.96
N LEU A 7 25.55 -26.02 -53.35
CA LEU A 7 25.22 -27.04 -54.38
C LEU A 7 25.98 -28.38 -54.63
N ALA A 8 25.20 -29.45 -54.89
CA ALA A 8 25.32 -30.42 -56.01
C ALA A 8 24.01 -31.29 -56.16
N CYS A 9 23.18 -31.14 -57.23
CA CYS A 9 22.98 -31.96 -58.49
C CYS A 9 22.47 -33.43 -58.32
N GLY A 10 21.47 -34.05 -59.00
CA GLY A 10 20.42 -33.76 -60.03
C GLY A 10 19.69 -35.10 -60.42
N CYS A 11 18.34 -35.24 -60.52
CA CYS A 11 17.41 -35.28 -61.70
C CYS A 11 16.22 -36.28 -61.41
N PRO A 12 15.05 -36.31 -62.11
CA PRO A 12 14.37 -35.34 -62.99
C PRO A 12 12.91 -34.95 -62.59
N LEU A 13 12.52 -33.75 -63.06
CA LEU A 13 11.20 -33.15 -63.30
C LEU A 13 9.90 -33.89 -62.88
N SER A 14 9.28 -33.36 -61.82
CA SER A 14 7.85 -33.05 -61.79
C SER A 14 7.70 -31.55 -61.56
N THR A 15 7.10 -30.87 -62.52
CA THR A 15 6.79 -29.43 -62.50
C THR A 15 5.65 -29.16 -61.52
N TYR A 16 5.90 -28.34 -60.49
CA TYR A 16 5.05 -27.25 -59.97
C TYR A 16 5.47 -26.92 -58.52
N ALA A 17 6.36 -25.94 -58.37
CA ALA A 17 6.42 -25.08 -57.19
C ALA A 17 7.27 -23.88 -57.57
N THR A 18 6.64 -22.82 -58.09
CA THR A 18 7.31 -21.54 -58.14
C THR A 18 7.57 -21.09 -56.69
N ASN A 19 8.75 -20.52 -56.44
CA ASN A 19 9.14 -19.86 -55.19
C ASN A 19 8.30 -18.59 -54.90
N ASP A 20 7.08 -18.50 -55.43
CA ASP A 20 6.26 -17.30 -55.37
C ASP A 20 5.62 -17.15 -54.00
N ALA A 21 5.58 -15.92 -53.51
CA ALA A 21 4.92 -15.59 -52.25
C ALA A 21 3.40 -15.71 -52.37
N LEU A 22 2.77 -16.27 -51.35
CA LEU A 22 1.32 -16.31 -51.20
C LEU A 22 0.81 -14.92 -50.81
N LEU A 23 -0.05 -14.34 -51.65
CA LEU A 23 -0.67 -13.05 -51.40
C LEU A 23 -2.02 -13.24 -50.70
N ILE A 24 -2.15 -12.69 -49.50
CA ILE A 24 -3.41 -12.72 -48.73
C ILE A 24 -4.04 -11.34 -48.73
N ARG A 25 -5.35 -11.30 -48.97
CA ARG A 25 -6.16 -10.08 -49.10
C ARG A 25 -7.40 -10.19 -48.21
N GLY A 26 -8.07 -9.06 -48.02
CA GLY A 26 -9.35 -9.01 -47.30
C GLY A 26 -10.39 -9.95 -47.90
N GLY A 27 -11.10 -10.67 -47.04
CA GLY A 27 -12.06 -11.72 -47.41
C GLY A 27 -11.45 -13.10 -47.65
N VAL A 28 -10.19 -13.34 -47.28
CA VAL A 28 -9.62 -14.70 -47.28
C VAL A 28 -10.47 -15.63 -46.40
N PRO A 29 -10.97 -16.76 -46.91
CA PRO A 29 -11.79 -17.65 -46.10
C PRO A 29 -10.96 -18.35 -45.02
N VAL A 30 -11.59 -18.57 -43.86
CA VAL A 30 -11.00 -19.31 -42.74
C VAL A 30 -11.74 -20.64 -42.59
N TYR A 31 -11.03 -21.73 -42.86
CA TYR A 31 -11.50 -23.08 -42.60
C TYR A 31 -11.16 -23.48 -41.17
N VAL A 32 -12.16 -24.01 -40.47
CA VAL A 32 -12.01 -24.59 -39.13
C VAL A 32 -12.54 -26.00 -39.18
N HIS A 33 -11.72 -26.97 -38.79
CA HIS A 33 -12.17 -28.36 -38.78
C HIS A 33 -13.44 -28.53 -37.91
N PRO A 34 -14.47 -29.29 -38.35
CA PRO A 34 -15.76 -29.41 -37.63
C PRO A 34 -15.64 -29.91 -36.19
N GLU A 35 -14.59 -30.66 -35.87
CA GLU A 35 -14.33 -31.18 -34.53
C GLU A 35 -13.43 -30.28 -33.65
N GLU A 36 -13.10 -29.06 -34.09
CA GLU A 36 -12.36 -28.13 -33.24
C GLU A 36 -13.19 -27.75 -31.99
N PRO A 37 -12.57 -27.76 -30.80
CA PRO A 37 -13.25 -27.49 -29.54
C PRO A 37 -13.63 -26.01 -29.42
N ALA A 38 -14.56 -25.70 -28.50
CA ALA A 38 -15.08 -24.35 -28.31
C ALA A 38 -13.99 -23.27 -28.12
N PRO A 39 -12.88 -23.50 -27.35
CA PRO A 39 -11.82 -22.50 -27.23
C PRO A 39 -11.12 -22.13 -28.52
N VAL A 40 -10.88 -23.11 -29.41
CA VAL A 40 -10.28 -22.84 -30.72
C VAL A 40 -11.23 -22.00 -31.56
N ARG A 41 -12.53 -22.35 -31.56
CA ARG A 41 -13.56 -21.56 -32.26
C ARG A 41 -13.69 -20.14 -31.71
N ARG A 42 -13.52 -19.95 -30.40
CA ARG A 42 -13.50 -18.63 -29.78
C ARG A 42 -12.30 -17.80 -30.26
N ALA A 43 -11.10 -18.40 -30.28
CA ALA A 43 -9.90 -17.74 -30.81
C ALA A 43 -9.99 -17.42 -32.32
N VAL A 44 -10.72 -18.24 -33.09
CA VAL A 44 -11.01 -17.92 -34.50
C VAL A 44 -11.86 -16.65 -34.63
N GLN A 45 -12.76 -16.33 -33.71
CA GLN A 45 -13.48 -15.05 -33.74
C GLN A 45 -12.52 -13.86 -33.59
N ASP A 46 -11.50 -13.99 -32.73
CA ASP A 46 -10.46 -12.98 -32.62
C ASP A 46 -9.63 -12.88 -33.91
N LEU A 47 -9.33 -14.01 -34.56
CA LEU A 47 -8.66 -14.03 -35.87
C LEU A 47 -9.48 -13.29 -36.94
N LEU A 48 -10.79 -13.51 -37.00
CA LEU A 48 -11.67 -12.83 -37.94
C LEU A 48 -11.67 -11.31 -37.69
N ARG A 49 -11.72 -10.90 -36.42
CA ARG A 49 -11.60 -9.49 -36.01
C ARG A 49 -10.24 -8.90 -36.38
N ASP A 50 -9.16 -9.62 -36.16
CA ASP A 50 -7.80 -9.19 -36.50
C ASP A 50 -7.65 -9.05 -38.04
N LEU A 51 -8.17 -10.00 -38.81
CA LEU A 51 -8.21 -9.94 -40.28
C LEU A 51 -9.02 -8.74 -40.78
N GLU A 52 -10.20 -8.50 -40.20
CA GLU A 52 -11.04 -7.36 -40.56
C GLU A 52 -10.37 -6.03 -40.18
N GLY A 53 -9.77 -5.94 -39.00
CA GLY A 53 -9.04 -4.76 -38.54
C GLY A 53 -7.86 -4.41 -39.45
N VAL A 54 -7.17 -5.42 -40.00
CA VAL A 54 -6.04 -5.20 -40.92
C VAL A 54 -6.50 -4.93 -42.34
N PHE A 55 -7.44 -5.71 -42.89
CA PHE A 55 -7.80 -5.64 -44.32
C PHE A 55 -9.02 -4.77 -44.62
N GLY A 56 -9.78 -4.35 -43.61
CA GLY A 56 -11.03 -3.60 -43.76
C GLY A 56 -12.17 -4.40 -44.40
N ARG A 57 -12.07 -5.73 -44.44
CA ARG A 57 -13.09 -6.62 -45.01
C ARG A 57 -13.17 -7.93 -44.21
N SER A 58 -14.38 -8.27 -43.78
CA SER A 58 -14.65 -9.49 -43.03
C SER A 58 -14.34 -10.75 -43.84
N SER A 59 -13.81 -11.75 -43.16
CA SER A 59 -13.47 -13.06 -43.70
C SER A 59 -14.57 -14.06 -43.37
N ALA A 60 -14.90 -14.97 -44.28
CA ALA A 60 -15.96 -15.96 -44.07
C ALA A 60 -15.42 -17.23 -43.40
N LEU A 61 -16.18 -17.80 -42.46
CA LEU A 61 -15.96 -19.16 -41.98
C LEU A 61 -16.49 -20.16 -43.00
N ILE A 62 -15.68 -21.16 -43.32
CA ILE A 62 -16.04 -22.22 -44.25
C ILE A 62 -15.84 -23.59 -43.59
N ASP A 63 -16.68 -24.55 -43.97
CA ASP A 63 -16.67 -25.93 -43.49
C ASP A 63 -16.04 -26.92 -44.49
N THR A 64 -15.69 -26.42 -45.68
CA THR A 64 -15.13 -27.20 -46.79
C THR A 64 -13.95 -26.44 -47.37
N LEU A 65 -12.76 -27.07 -47.41
CA LEU A 65 -11.57 -26.47 -47.99
C LEU A 65 -11.75 -26.22 -49.50
N PRO A 66 -11.42 -25.02 -50.01
CA PRO A 66 -11.54 -24.73 -51.43
C PRO A 66 -10.40 -25.42 -52.19
N LYS A 67 -10.70 -26.01 -53.35
CA LYS A 67 -9.67 -26.66 -54.20
C LYS A 67 -8.68 -25.67 -54.81
N ASP A 68 -9.16 -24.47 -55.11
CA ASP A 68 -8.39 -23.37 -55.70
C ASP A 68 -8.55 -22.10 -54.86
N GLY A 69 -7.49 -21.28 -54.80
CA GLY A 69 -7.48 -20.01 -54.07
C GLY A 69 -6.97 -20.13 -52.63
N ALA A 70 -6.58 -18.98 -52.07
CA ALA A 70 -5.97 -18.93 -50.74
C ALA A 70 -7.01 -19.12 -49.62
N ALA A 71 -6.65 -19.87 -48.59
CA ALA A 71 -7.46 -20.03 -47.38
C ALA A 71 -6.55 -20.17 -46.15
N ILE A 72 -7.07 -19.80 -44.98
CA ILE A 72 -6.45 -20.07 -43.69
C ILE A 72 -7.08 -21.33 -43.11
N VAL A 73 -6.27 -22.28 -42.65
CA VAL A 73 -6.70 -23.59 -42.15
C VAL A 73 -6.35 -23.68 -40.67
N VAL A 74 -7.35 -23.86 -39.82
CA VAL A 74 -7.17 -24.03 -38.37
C VAL A 74 -7.46 -25.49 -38.01
N ALA A 75 -6.45 -26.18 -37.47
CA ALA A 75 -6.55 -27.61 -37.17
C ALA A 75 -5.67 -28.05 -35.99
N THR A 76 -6.23 -28.84 -35.09
CA THR A 76 -5.48 -29.47 -33.97
C THR A 76 -4.96 -30.85 -34.35
N GLY A 77 -3.72 -31.18 -33.99
CA GLY A 77 -3.06 -32.45 -34.27
C GLY A 77 -3.05 -32.76 -35.76
N ASP A 78 -3.44 -33.98 -36.13
CA ASP A 78 -3.46 -34.46 -37.52
C ASP A 78 -4.78 -34.19 -38.27
N ARG A 79 -5.62 -33.27 -37.76
CA ARG A 79 -6.90 -32.91 -38.39
C ARG A 79 -6.77 -32.23 -39.75
N HIS A 80 -5.59 -31.68 -40.07
CA HIS A 80 -5.21 -31.27 -41.43
C HIS A 80 -4.08 -32.18 -41.93
N ARG A 81 -4.29 -32.85 -43.06
CA ARG A 81 -3.26 -33.69 -43.69
C ARG A 81 -2.62 -32.92 -44.83
N GLY A 82 -1.54 -32.21 -44.50
CA GLY A 82 -0.80 -31.35 -45.41
C GLY A 82 0.63 -31.81 -45.68
N ARG A 83 1.46 -30.86 -46.15
CA ARG A 83 2.92 -31.07 -46.32
C ARG A 83 3.67 -31.44 -45.04
N LEU A 84 3.24 -30.94 -43.89
CA LEU A 84 3.85 -31.20 -42.58
C LEU A 84 2.92 -32.07 -41.73
N SER A 85 3.50 -32.89 -40.85
CA SER A 85 2.77 -33.61 -39.80
C SER A 85 2.22 -32.65 -38.76
N GLY A 86 1.19 -33.07 -38.01
CA GLY A 86 0.68 -32.31 -36.87
C GLY A 86 1.78 -32.01 -35.85
N ALA A 87 1.68 -30.85 -35.19
CA ALA A 87 2.57 -30.51 -34.10
C ALA A 87 2.43 -31.53 -32.95
N THR A 88 3.51 -31.77 -32.22
CA THR A 88 3.55 -32.72 -31.10
C THR A 88 4.17 -32.09 -29.87
N GLY A 89 3.68 -32.47 -28.68
CA GLY A 89 4.13 -31.94 -27.39
C GLY A 89 3.14 -30.94 -26.79
N TRP A 90 3.20 -30.76 -25.48
CA TRP A 90 2.30 -29.86 -24.74
C TRP A 90 2.32 -28.44 -25.31
N GLU A 91 1.18 -27.94 -25.77
CA GLU A 91 0.97 -26.58 -26.30
C GLU A 91 1.89 -26.19 -27.46
N ALA A 92 2.61 -27.14 -28.06
CA ALA A 92 3.46 -26.87 -29.21
C ALA A 92 2.60 -26.56 -30.44
N HIS A 93 3.10 -25.70 -31.33
CA HIS A 93 2.33 -25.25 -32.47
C HIS A 93 3.19 -24.74 -33.62
N GLN A 94 2.58 -24.61 -34.78
CA GLN A 94 3.25 -24.21 -36.00
C GLN A 94 2.33 -23.40 -36.93
N VAL A 95 2.95 -22.49 -37.68
CA VAL A 95 2.32 -21.72 -38.75
C VAL A 95 3.12 -21.97 -40.02
N TYR A 96 2.49 -22.47 -41.08
CA TYR A 96 3.20 -22.81 -42.32
C TYR A 96 2.34 -22.67 -43.57
N THR A 97 3.00 -22.60 -44.72
CA THR A 97 2.33 -22.66 -46.03
C THR A 97 2.27 -24.08 -46.58
N ASP A 98 1.13 -24.40 -47.17
CA ASP A 98 0.81 -25.69 -47.78
C ASP A 98 0.04 -25.47 -49.09
N GLY A 99 0.77 -25.39 -50.21
CA GLY A 99 0.21 -24.95 -51.49
C GLY A 99 -0.34 -23.52 -51.39
N HIS A 100 -1.65 -23.37 -51.56
CA HIS A 100 -2.35 -22.07 -51.45
C HIS A 100 -2.87 -21.79 -50.03
N TYR A 101 -2.63 -22.69 -49.06
CA TYR A 101 -3.14 -22.56 -47.71
C TYR A 101 -2.10 -22.00 -46.74
N ILE A 102 -2.59 -21.31 -45.72
CA ILE A 102 -1.84 -21.00 -44.50
C ILE A 102 -2.42 -21.87 -43.39
N VAL A 103 -1.61 -22.78 -42.86
CA VAL A 103 -2.05 -23.72 -41.84
C VAL A 103 -1.60 -23.23 -40.47
N LEU A 104 -2.58 -23.09 -39.57
CA LEU A 104 -2.44 -22.76 -38.15
C LEU A 104 -2.71 -24.06 -37.38
N ASN A 105 -1.63 -24.73 -36.97
CA ASN A 105 -1.71 -26.07 -36.41
C ASN A 105 -1.10 -26.14 -35.01
N GLY A 106 -1.85 -26.70 -34.06
CA GLY A 106 -1.38 -26.94 -32.70
C GLY A 106 -1.43 -28.41 -32.33
N ALA A 107 -0.59 -28.83 -31.39
CA ALA A 107 -0.55 -30.20 -30.89
C ALA A 107 -1.78 -30.55 -30.03
N ASP A 108 -2.35 -29.55 -29.38
CA ASP A 108 -3.55 -29.63 -28.55
C ASP A 108 -4.39 -28.34 -28.69
N THR A 109 -5.53 -28.28 -27.98
CA THR A 109 -6.45 -27.13 -27.99
C THR A 109 -5.73 -25.79 -27.81
N ARG A 110 -4.83 -25.70 -26.81
CA ARG A 110 -4.15 -24.44 -26.49
C ARG A 110 -3.02 -24.15 -27.48
N GLY A 111 -2.30 -25.16 -27.95
CA GLY A 111 -1.37 -25.02 -29.08
C GLY A 111 -2.05 -24.43 -30.32
N THR A 112 -3.27 -24.86 -30.64
CA THR A 112 -4.01 -24.34 -31.81
C THR A 112 -4.44 -22.89 -31.60
N VAL A 113 -4.90 -22.54 -30.39
CA VAL A 113 -5.14 -21.14 -29.99
C VAL A 113 -3.87 -20.30 -30.13
N TYR A 114 -2.70 -20.82 -29.74
CA TYR A 114 -1.42 -20.13 -29.89
C TYR A 114 -0.94 -20.03 -31.33
N ALA A 115 -1.26 -21.00 -32.20
CA ALA A 115 -1.02 -20.90 -33.63
C ALA A 115 -1.78 -19.72 -34.25
N ILE A 116 -3.04 -19.53 -33.85
CA ILE A 116 -3.86 -18.39 -34.26
C ILE A 116 -3.22 -17.07 -33.86
N TYR A 117 -2.90 -16.89 -32.57
CA TYR A 117 -2.29 -15.63 -32.13
C TYR A 117 -0.86 -15.44 -32.64
N THR A 118 -0.13 -16.52 -32.92
CA THR A 118 1.18 -16.44 -33.58
C THR A 118 1.02 -15.88 -34.99
N PHE A 119 0.04 -16.34 -35.77
CA PHE A 119 -0.25 -15.76 -37.08
C PHE A 119 -0.70 -14.30 -37.01
N SER A 120 -1.57 -13.96 -36.06
CA SER A 120 -1.95 -12.55 -35.82
C SER A 120 -0.73 -11.68 -35.53
N GLU A 121 0.23 -12.15 -34.74
CA GLU A 121 1.44 -11.42 -34.42
C GLU A 121 2.42 -11.36 -35.60
N SER A 122 2.84 -12.52 -36.14
CA SER A 122 3.95 -12.63 -37.09
C SER A 122 3.57 -12.24 -38.52
N CYS A 123 2.31 -12.44 -38.91
CA CYS A 123 1.86 -12.22 -40.29
C CYS A 123 0.97 -10.98 -40.41
N LEU A 124 0.05 -10.76 -39.48
CA LEU A 124 -0.84 -9.58 -39.49
C LEU A 124 -0.18 -8.36 -38.84
N GLY A 125 0.72 -8.56 -37.88
CA GLY A 125 1.40 -7.49 -37.14
C GLY A 125 0.61 -6.97 -35.93
N ILE A 126 -0.32 -7.76 -35.40
CA ILE A 126 -1.09 -7.42 -34.20
C ILE A 126 -0.26 -7.76 -32.96
N LYS A 127 0.18 -6.73 -32.25
CA LYS A 127 1.02 -6.92 -31.06
C LYS A 127 0.20 -7.57 -29.92
N PRO A 128 0.81 -8.44 -29.08
CA PRO A 128 0.10 -9.11 -27.99
C PRO A 128 -0.60 -8.17 -27.00
N LEU A 129 -0.01 -7.00 -26.73
CA LEU A 129 -0.54 -6.00 -25.81
C LEU A 129 -1.43 -4.94 -26.47
N TRP A 130 -1.86 -5.11 -27.73
CA TRP A 130 -2.49 -4.05 -28.53
C TRP A 130 -3.57 -3.26 -27.79
N ARG A 131 -4.41 -3.95 -27.00
CA ARG A 131 -5.47 -3.32 -26.22
C ARG A 131 -4.93 -2.52 -25.02
N TRP A 132 -3.93 -3.05 -24.33
CA TRP A 132 -3.26 -2.39 -23.19
C TRP A 132 -2.36 -1.22 -23.59
N THR A 133 -1.97 -1.15 -24.86
CA THR A 133 -1.21 -0.04 -25.44
C THR A 133 -2.08 0.93 -26.25
N SER A 134 -3.41 0.72 -26.28
CA SER A 134 -4.37 1.44 -27.12
C SER A 134 -3.98 1.50 -28.61
N GLU A 135 -3.21 0.53 -29.09
CA GLU A 135 -2.81 0.42 -30.48
C GLU A 135 -3.98 -0.08 -31.34
N LYS A 136 -4.06 0.41 -32.58
CA LYS A 136 -5.01 -0.09 -33.57
C LYS A 136 -4.27 -0.91 -34.62
N PRO A 137 -4.90 -1.97 -35.18
CA PRO A 137 -4.35 -2.68 -36.33
C PRO A 137 -3.94 -1.71 -37.45
N VAL A 138 -2.73 -1.88 -38.00
CA VAL A 138 -2.27 -1.08 -39.14
C VAL A 138 -2.99 -1.57 -40.40
N PRO A 139 -3.76 -0.71 -41.10
CA PRO A 139 -4.47 -1.13 -42.30
C PRO A 139 -3.52 -1.54 -43.42
N LYS A 140 -3.81 -2.66 -44.08
CA LYS A 140 -3.04 -3.22 -45.21
C LYS A 140 -3.99 -3.67 -46.32
N LYS A 141 -3.61 -3.44 -47.58
CA LYS A 141 -4.38 -3.97 -48.73
C LYS A 141 -4.17 -5.47 -48.94
N GLN A 142 -2.96 -5.94 -48.64
CA GLN A 142 -2.55 -7.33 -48.74
C GLN A 142 -1.33 -7.58 -47.84
N ILE A 143 -1.08 -8.84 -47.50
CA ILE A 143 0.20 -9.30 -46.95
C ILE A 143 0.82 -10.33 -47.92
N SER A 144 2.14 -10.46 -47.87
CA SER A 144 2.91 -11.41 -48.66
C SER A 144 3.59 -12.40 -47.73
N ILE A 145 3.29 -13.69 -47.89
CA ILE A 145 3.87 -14.77 -47.09
C ILE A 145 4.73 -15.64 -48.01
N PRO A 146 6.00 -15.95 -47.65
CA PRO A 146 6.85 -16.81 -48.48
C PRO A 146 6.19 -18.16 -48.78
N GLY A 147 6.31 -18.67 -50.01
CA GLY A 147 5.67 -19.93 -50.42
C GLY A 147 6.12 -21.17 -49.64
N GLN A 148 7.30 -21.11 -49.00
CA GLN A 148 7.82 -22.14 -48.09
C GLN A 148 7.92 -21.65 -46.63
N PHE A 149 7.03 -20.75 -46.21
CA PHE A 149 7.02 -20.25 -44.83
C PHE A 149 6.76 -21.40 -43.85
N HIS A 150 7.54 -21.42 -42.76
CA HIS A 150 7.34 -22.33 -41.64
C HIS A 150 7.90 -21.70 -40.38
N GLN A 151 7.05 -21.58 -39.37
CA GLN A 151 7.39 -21.16 -38.02
C GLN A 151 6.85 -22.19 -37.04
N ALA A 152 7.71 -23.05 -36.52
CA ALA A 152 7.39 -23.96 -35.42
C ALA A 152 7.79 -23.33 -34.09
N ILE A 153 6.93 -23.49 -33.08
CA ILE A 153 7.16 -23.11 -31.69
C ILE A 153 7.04 -24.37 -30.83
N PRO A 154 8.12 -24.81 -30.16
CA PRO A 154 8.11 -26.01 -29.34
C PRO A 154 7.37 -25.80 -28.02
N SER A 155 7.12 -26.87 -27.27
CA SER A 155 6.52 -26.82 -25.93
C SER A 155 7.23 -25.83 -25.00
N PRO A 156 6.48 -25.14 -24.11
CA PRO A 156 7.07 -24.25 -23.12
C PRO A 156 7.89 -25.04 -22.09
N ARG A 157 8.95 -24.42 -21.57
CA ARG A 157 9.77 -25.01 -20.51
C ARG A 157 9.02 -25.13 -19.17
N ILE A 158 8.21 -24.13 -18.83
CA ILE A 158 7.38 -24.11 -17.61
C ILE A 158 5.92 -24.38 -18.02
N LYS A 159 5.38 -25.51 -17.56
CA LYS A 159 4.13 -26.08 -18.06
C LYS A 159 2.89 -25.25 -17.72
N TYR A 160 2.82 -24.70 -16.51
CA TYR A 160 1.68 -23.93 -16.03
C TYR A 160 2.11 -22.50 -15.71
N ARG A 161 1.44 -21.54 -16.34
CA ARG A 161 1.81 -20.12 -16.31
C ARG A 161 0.56 -19.35 -15.94
N ALA A 162 0.54 -18.86 -14.71
CA ALA A 162 -0.62 -18.24 -14.09
C ALA A 162 -0.43 -16.75 -13.88
N TRP A 163 -1.46 -15.98 -14.20
CA TRP A 163 -1.58 -14.59 -13.78
C TRP A 163 -2.65 -14.49 -12.72
N PHE A 164 -2.37 -13.68 -11.70
CA PHE A 164 -3.30 -13.34 -10.65
C PHE A 164 -3.56 -11.84 -10.66
N PRO A 165 -4.67 -11.39 -11.27
CA PRO A 165 -5.15 -10.04 -11.06
C PRO A 165 -5.73 -9.96 -9.64
N ASN A 166 -5.21 -9.08 -8.81
CA ASN A 166 -5.57 -8.89 -7.41
C ASN A 166 -5.78 -7.40 -7.12
N ASP A 167 -6.32 -7.04 -5.95
CA ASP A 167 -6.40 -5.64 -5.51
C ASP A 167 -6.92 -4.68 -6.61
N ARG A 168 -8.02 -5.08 -7.23
CA ARG A 168 -8.50 -4.60 -8.53
C ARG A 168 -9.28 -3.28 -8.46
N ASP A 169 -8.81 -2.34 -7.64
CA ASP A 169 -9.49 -1.05 -7.47
C ASP A 169 -9.61 -0.23 -8.76
N LEU A 170 -8.71 -0.44 -9.72
CA LEU A 170 -8.75 0.20 -11.05
C LEU A 170 -9.29 -0.75 -12.14
N LEU A 171 -8.90 -2.02 -12.08
CA LEU A 171 -9.27 -3.03 -13.08
C LEU A 171 -10.76 -3.37 -13.05
N ASP A 172 -11.34 -3.61 -11.87
CA ASP A 172 -12.75 -4.03 -11.78
C ASP A 172 -13.72 -2.95 -12.31
N PRO A 173 -13.60 -1.65 -11.94
CA PRO A 173 -14.41 -0.60 -12.55
C PRO A 173 -14.27 -0.55 -14.07
N TRP A 174 -13.04 -0.59 -14.59
CA TRP A 174 -12.79 -0.54 -16.03
C TRP A 174 -13.39 -1.73 -16.79
N GLN A 175 -13.30 -2.93 -16.22
CA GLN A 175 -13.89 -4.13 -16.80
C GLN A 175 -15.42 -4.11 -16.81
N ARG A 176 -16.07 -3.34 -15.93
CA ARG A 176 -17.54 -3.17 -15.95
C ARG A 176 -18.02 -2.29 -17.10
N ASN A 177 -17.14 -1.50 -17.71
CA ASN A 177 -17.52 -0.57 -18.78
C ASN A 177 -17.90 -1.29 -20.09
N SER A 178 -17.33 -2.46 -20.40
CA SER A 178 -17.72 -3.27 -21.57
C SER A 178 -17.26 -4.73 -21.47
N GLU A 179 -17.91 -5.62 -22.22
CA GLU A 179 -17.48 -7.03 -22.32
C GLU A 179 -16.07 -7.15 -22.92
N GLU A 180 -15.72 -6.31 -23.88
CA GLU A 180 -14.38 -6.32 -24.49
C GLU A 180 -13.30 -5.89 -23.48
N ASN A 181 -13.61 -5.00 -22.53
CA ASN A 181 -12.68 -4.68 -21.43
C ASN A 181 -12.52 -5.87 -20.48
N TYR A 182 -13.63 -6.54 -20.14
CA TYR A 182 -13.57 -7.76 -19.32
C TYR A 182 -12.71 -8.86 -19.98
N GLU A 183 -12.90 -9.09 -21.27
CA GLU A 183 -12.19 -10.10 -22.04
C GLU A 183 -10.72 -9.78 -22.33
N ALA A 184 -10.34 -8.50 -22.26
CA ALA A 184 -8.99 -8.00 -22.57
C ALA A 184 -7.88 -8.78 -21.85
N LEU A 185 -8.09 -9.08 -20.57
CA LEU A 185 -7.14 -9.85 -19.76
C LEU A 185 -6.92 -11.25 -20.35
N TYR A 186 -8.01 -11.98 -20.59
CA TYR A 186 -8.00 -13.37 -21.04
C TYR A 186 -7.40 -13.50 -22.44
N GLU A 187 -7.77 -12.60 -23.36
CA GLU A 187 -7.17 -12.54 -24.69
C GLU A 187 -5.67 -12.27 -24.61
N THR A 188 -5.25 -11.31 -23.79
CA THR A 188 -3.84 -10.93 -23.65
C THR A 188 -3.00 -12.05 -23.06
N MET A 189 -3.52 -12.77 -22.05
CA MET A 189 -2.89 -13.97 -21.50
C MET A 189 -2.61 -14.98 -22.62
N LEU A 190 -3.58 -15.29 -23.46
CA LEU A 190 -3.40 -16.25 -24.55
C LEU A 190 -2.47 -15.74 -25.66
N ARG A 191 -2.53 -14.45 -26.03
CA ARG A 191 -1.59 -13.84 -26.98
C ARG A 191 -0.14 -13.90 -26.49
N LEU A 192 0.07 -13.77 -25.19
CA LEU A 192 1.36 -13.95 -24.53
C LEU A 192 1.67 -15.42 -24.20
N LYS A 193 0.80 -16.36 -24.58
CA LYS A 193 0.95 -17.80 -24.36
C LYS A 193 0.97 -18.21 -22.88
N VAL A 194 0.26 -17.47 -22.04
CA VAL A 194 -0.09 -17.79 -20.65
C VAL A 194 -1.33 -18.69 -20.68
N ASN A 195 -1.39 -19.70 -19.82
CA ASN A 195 -2.42 -20.75 -19.91
C ASN A 195 -3.28 -20.94 -18.67
N THR A 196 -2.99 -20.26 -17.56
CA THR A 196 -3.69 -20.49 -16.29
C THR A 196 -4.19 -19.18 -15.69
N LEU A 197 -5.44 -19.14 -15.22
CA LEU A 197 -5.97 -18.05 -14.41
C LEU A 197 -5.95 -18.44 -12.94
N GLU A 198 -5.40 -17.57 -12.09
CA GLU A 198 -5.60 -17.66 -10.65
C GLU A 198 -6.84 -16.83 -10.26
N GLY A 199 -7.96 -17.51 -9.98
CA GLY A 199 -9.27 -16.89 -9.81
C GLY A 199 -10.23 -17.68 -8.93
N GLY A 200 -11.52 -17.32 -8.96
CA GLY A 200 -12.59 -18.10 -8.32
C GLY A 200 -13.37 -18.95 -9.34
N ILE A 201 -14.00 -20.05 -8.88
CA ILE A 201 -14.90 -20.85 -9.73
C ILE A 201 -16.39 -20.58 -9.51
N THR A 202 -16.74 -19.92 -8.40
CA THR A 202 -18.12 -19.59 -8.04
C THR A 202 -18.33 -18.09 -7.87
N ASP A 203 -19.51 -17.62 -8.25
CA ASP A 203 -20.07 -16.34 -7.80
C ASP A 203 -21.47 -16.55 -7.20
N ALA A 204 -22.19 -15.48 -6.87
CA ALA A 204 -23.52 -15.58 -6.24
C ALA A 204 -24.51 -16.44 -7.04
N ARG A 205 -24.38 -16.53 -8.38
CA ARG A 205 -25.28 -17.32 -9.24
C ARG A 205 -25.03 -18.82 -9.11
N SER A 206 -23.82 -19.21 -8.72
CA SER A 206 -23.44 -20.62 -8.65
C SER A 206 -24.27 -21.42 -7.65
N PHE A 207 -24.88 -20.76 -6.66
CA PHE A 207 -25.65 -21.39 -5.59
C PHE A 207 -27.15 -21.50 -5.88
N SER A 208 -27.58 -21.27 -7.12
CA SER A 208 -28.96 -21.40 -7.57
C SER A 208 -29.06 -22.25 -8.84
N PRO A 209 -30.09 -23.10 -9.03
CA PRO A 209 -30.28 -23.87 -10.26
C PRO A 209 -30.18 -22.98 -11.52
N PRO A 210 -29.45 -23.41 -12.57
CA PRO A 210 -28.86 -24.73 -12.80
C PRO A 210 -27.45 -24.94 -12.21
N TYR A 211 -27.05 -24.10 -11.24
CA TYR A 211 -25.73 -24.08 -10.59
C TYR A 211 -24.60 -23.81 -11.61
N PRO A 212 -24.60 -22.64 -12.26
CA PRO A 212 -23.58 -22.27 -13.23
C PRO A 212 -22.22 -21.99 -12.58
N LEU A 213 -21.16 -22.03 -13.38
CA LEU A 213 -19.86 -21.47 -12.99
C LEU A 213 -19.94 -19.97 -12.76
N GLY A 214 -19.05 -19.47 -11.90
CA GLY A 214 -18.82 -18.04 -11.76
C GLY A 214 -18.25 -17.43 -13.05
N ARG A 215 -18.46 -16.13 -13.26
CA ARG A 215 -18.09 -15.42 -14.50
C ARG A 215 -16.62 -15.62 -14.89
N GLU A 216 -15.70 -15.54 -13.92
CA GLU A 216 -14.26 -15.71 -14.17
C GLU A 216 -13.91 -17.09 -14.73
N ALA A 217 -14.38 -18.16 -14.08
CA ALA A 217 -14.11 -19.52 -14.51
C ALA A 217 -14.83 -19.88 -15.82
N ALA A 218 -16.05 -19.37 -16.03
CA ALA A 218 -16.76 -19.55 -17.30
C ALA A 218 -15.98 -18.91 -18.47
N MET A 219 -15.49 -17.67 -18.30
CA MET A 219 -14.69 -16.99 -19.32
C MET A 219 -13.35 -17.69 -19.55
N ALA A 220 -12.68 -18.14 -18.48
CA ALA A 220 -11.45 -18.92 -18.58
C ALA A 220 -11.66 -20.21 -19.39
N GLN A 221 -12.75 -20.95 -19.11
CA GLN A 221 -13.09 -22.17 -19.83
C GLN A 221 -13.41 -21.90 -21.31
N GLU A 222 -14.23 -20.87 -21.61
CA GLU A 222 -14.58 -20.50 -22.98
C GLU A 222 -13.33 -20.16 -23.81
N ARG A 223 -12.36 -19.51 -23.18
CA ARG A 223 -11.09 -19.11 -23.78
C ARG A 223 -10.03 -20.23 -23.80
N GLY A 224 -10.24 -21.33 -23.07
CA GLY A 224 -9.34 -22.49 -23.03
C GLY A 224 -8.21 -22.40 -21.99
N LEU A 225 -8.34 -21.52 -21.00
CA LEU A 225 -7.42 -21.39 -19.87
C LEU A 225 -7.73 -22.43 -18.79
N LEU A 226 -6.68 -22.92 -18.12
CA LEU A 226 -6.82 -23.63 -16.86
C LEU A 226 -7.24 -22.67 -15.74
N VAL A 227 -7.86 -23.20 -14.70
CA VAL A 227 -8.25 -22.43 -13.50
C VAL A 227 -7.60 -23.01 -12.26
N THR A 228 -7.06 -22.13 -11.42
CA THR A 228 -6.56 -22.44 -10.07
C THR A 228 -7.08 -21.41 -9.08
N GLY A 229 -7.07 -21.75 -7.78
CA GLY A 229 -7.47 -20.84 -6.72
C GLY A 229 -6.32 -20.01 -6.14
N HIS A 230 -6.61 -18.77 -5.75
CA HIS A 230 -5.80 -18.00 -4.79
C HIS A 230 -5.61 -18.80 -3.50
N HIS A 231 -4.49 -18.70 -2.79
CA HIS A 231 -4.11 -19.55 -1.64
C HIS A 231 -5.11 -19.68 -0.46
N MET A 232 -6.21 -18.93 -0.46
CA MET A 232 -7.32 -19.04 0.50
C MET A 232 -8.60 -19.66 -0.09
N ARG A 233 -8.63 -19.89 -1.41
CA ARG A 233 -9.79 -20.32 -2.20
C ARG A 233 -9.67 -21.79 -2.57
N ILE A 234 -9.80 -22.66 -1.58
CA ILE A 234 -9.67 -24.12 -1.76
C ILE A 234 -10.71 -24.59 -2.78
N PHE A 235 -10.27 -25.29 -3.82
CA PHE A 235 -11.09 -25.65 -5.00
C PHE A 235 -11.83 -24.47 -5.64
N GLY A 236 -11.28 -23.26 -5.53
CA GLY A 236 -11.91 -22.03 -6.02
C GLY A 236 -13.07 -21.51 -5.17
N SER A 237 -13.27 -22.08 -3.96
CA SER A 237 -14.32 -21.67 -3.02
C SER A 237 -14.01 -20.36 -2.29
N SER A 238 -15.04 -19.71 -1.73
CA SER A 238 -14.89 -18.53 -0.88
C SER A 238 -15.89 -18.55 0.26
N TYR A 239 -15.43 -18.44 1.51
CA TYR A 239 -16.31 -18.40 2.70
C TYR A 239 -17.28 -17.22 2.68
N ASN A 240 -17.08 -16.20 1.83
CA ASN A 240 -18.08 -15.14 1.59
C ASN A 240 -19.43 -15.69 1.08
N HIS A 241 -19.45 -16.88 0.48
CA HIS A 241 -20.66 -17.52 -0.02
C HIS A 241 -21.11 -18.71 0.82
N TRP A 242 -20.52 -18.93 2.00
CA TRP A 242 -20.90 -20.00 2.93
C TRP A 242 -22.40 -20.02 3.21
N ASP A 243 -22.93 -18.86 3.62
CA ASP A 243 -24.36 -18.67 3.89
C ASP A 243 -25.24 -18.96 2.69
N ALA A 244 -24.86 -18.46 1.52
CA ALA A 244 -25.63 -18.63 0.28
C ALA A 244 -25.73 -20.11 -0.09
N TYR A 245 -24.65 -20.87 0.04
CA TYR A 245 -24.66 -22.30 -0.19
C TYR A 245 -25.61 -23.05 0.75
N TRP A 246 -25.47 -22.87 2.06
CA TRP A 246 -26.30 -23.61 3.02
C TRP A 246 -27.78 -23.28 2.89
N LYS A 247 -28.11 -22.00 2.69
CA LYS A 247 -29.49 -21.53 2.53
C LYS A 247 -30.11 -21.95 1.20
N ASN A 248 -29.37 -21.82 0.08
CA ASN A 248 -29.95 -21.99 -1.25
C ASN A 248 -29.76 -23.40 -1.83
N VAL A 249 -28.65 -24.08 -1.50
CA VAL A 249 -28.34 -25.43 -2.01
C VAL A 249 -28.82 -26.49 -1.05
N ARG A 250 -28.47 -26.38 0.24
CA ARG A 250 -28.83 -27.39 1.26
C ARG A 250 -30.18 -27.12 1.93
N GLN A 251 -30.74 -25.92 1.78
CA GLN A 251 -31.98 -25.49 2.43
C GLN A 251 -31.92 -25.65 3.96
N GLN A 252 -30.76 -25.33 4.54
CA GLN A 252 -30.47 -25.46 5.97
C GLN A 252 -29.91 -24.16 6.54
N GLN A 253 -29.95 -24.03 7.87
CA GLN A 253 -29.22 -22.95 8.53
C GLN A 253 -27.71 -23.19 8.38
N PRO A 254 -26.92 -22.17 8.02
CA PRO A 254 -25.47 -22.31 7.90
C PRO A 254 -24.87 -22.77 9.23
N PRO A 255 -24.09 -23.87 9.26
CA PRO A 255 -23.29 -24.24 10.42
C PRO A 255 -22.30 -23.13 10.77
N ALA A 256 -21.91 -23.06 12.04
CA ALA A 256 -20.87 -22.15 12.48
C ALA A 256 -19.54 -22.51 11.78
N LEU A 257 -18.79 -21.49 11.35
CA LEU A 257 -17.44 -21.67 10.80
C LEU A 257 -16.46 -21.95 11.94
N GLU A 258 -16.44 -23.21 12.36
CA GLU A 258 -15.61 -23.78 13.43
C GLU A 258 -14.88 -25.02 12.90
N ILE A 259 -13.68 -25.28 13.42
CA ILE A 259 -12.89 -26.48 13.09
C ILE A 259 -13.64 -27.74 13.52
N ALA A 260 -14.35 -27.68 14.64
CA ALA A 260 -15.21 -28.75 15.14
C ALA A 260 -16.29 -29.17 14.12
N ASN A 261 -16.72 -28.28 13.22
CA ASN A 261 -17.70 -28.55 12.16
C ASN A 261 -17.02 -29.04 10.87
N VAL A 262 -16.00 -29.90 10.98
CA VAL A 262 -15.20 -30.38 9.83
C VAL A 262 -16.06 -31.01 8.73
N GLU A 263 -17.10 -31.77 9.08
CA GLU A 263 -18.01 -32.40 8.11
C GLU A 263 -18.71 -31.35 7.23
N ALA A 264 -19.05 -30.19 7.79
CA ALA A 264 -19.64 -29.09 7.03
C ALA A 264 -18.61 -28.44 6.08
N LEU A 265 -17.34 -28.33 6.50
CA LEU A 265 -16.25 -27.83 5.65
C LEU A 265 -15.98 -28.80 4.49
N GLU A 266 -15.99 -30.10 4.76
CA GLU A 266 -15.82 -31.16 3.76
C GLU A 266 -16.95 -31.15 2.72
N GLU A 267 -18.20 -31.07 3.17
CA GLU A 267 -19.39 -30.92 2.30
C GLU A 267 -19.27 -29.69 1.39
N TRP A 268 -18.85 -28.56 1.97
CA TRP A 268 -18.60 -27.33 1.22
C TRP A 268 -17.54 -27.50 0.15
N TRP A 269 -16.38 -28.10 0.47
CA TRP A 269 -15.33 -28.37 -0.51
C TRP A 269 -15.78 -29.36 -1.59
N ARG A 270 -16.50 -30.42 -1.19
CA ARG A 270 -17.06 -31.43 -2.08
C ARG A 270 -17.99 -30.82 -3.12
N TYR A 271 -18.89 -29.93 -2.71
CA TYR A 271 -19.75 -29.20 -3.65
C TYR A 271 -18.94 -28.45 -4.73
N HIS A 272 -17.85 -27.78 -4.35
CA HIS A 272 -17.01 -27.05 -5.31
C HIS A 272 -16.25 -27.99 -6.26
N ALA A 273 -15.73 -29.11 -5.73
CA ALA A 273 -15.08 -30.13 -6.55
C ALA A 273 -16.05 -30.74 -7.57
N GLU A 274 -17.24 -31.14 -7.12
CA GLU A 274 -18.28 -31.69 -7.99
C GLU A 274 -18.80 -30.68 -9.01
N LEU A 275 -18.90 -29.39 -8.64
CA LEU A 275 -19.29 -28.33 -9.56
C LEU A 275 -18.27 -28.20 -10.71
N ALA A 276 -16.98 -28.14 -10.38
CA ALA A 276 -15.92 -28.06 -11.38
C ALA A 276 -15.86 -29.30 -12.29
N VAL A 277 -16.02 -30.51 -11.73
CA VAL A 277 -16.09 -31.76 -12.51
C VAL A 277 -17.31 -31.78 -13.43
N ARG A 278 -18.49 -31.41 -12.93
CA ARG A 278 -19.74 -31.36 -13.71
C ARG A 278 -19.63 -30.46 -14.93
N HIS A 279 -19.00 -29.29 -14.75
CA HIS A 279 -18.78 -28.33 -15.84
C HIS A 279 -17.53 -28.63 -16.67
N LYS A 280 -16.76 -29.68 -16.37
CA LYS A 280 -15.52 -30.04 -17.07
C LYS A 280 -14.50 -28.90 -17.08
N LEU A 281 -14.29 -28.27 -15.92
CA LEU A 281 -13.23 -27.27 -15.77
C LEU A 281 -11.84 -27.93 -15.79
N ASP A 282 -10.92 -27.30 -16.50
CA ASP A 282 -9.52 -27.71 -16.58
C ASP A 282 -8.78 -27.17 -15.34
N MET A 283 -8.77 -27.96 -14.27
CA MET A 283 -8.39 -27.51 -12.92
C MET A 283 -6.94 -27.83 -12.54
N ILE A 284 -6.31 -26.90 -11.84
CA ILE A 284 -5.21 -27.18 -10.90
C ILE A 284 -5.81 -27.04 -9.50
N TRP A 285 -6.01 -28.16 -8.82
CA TRP A 285 -6.77 -28.22 -7.57
C TRP A 285 -5.97 -27.63 -6.41
N LEU A 286 -6.32 -26.43 -5.97
CA LEU A 286 -5.72 -25.84 -4.77
C LEU A 286 -6.22 -26.58 -3.52
N VAL A 287 -5.26 -27.11 -2.76
CA VAL A 287 -5.43 -27.60 -1.38
C VAL A 287 -4.71 -26.67 -0.40
N GLY A 288 -5.14 -26.67 0.86
CA GLY A 288 -4.62 -25.77 1.90
C GLY A 288 -5.70 -25.45 2.94
N PHE A 289 -5.32 -24.75 4.02
CA PHE A 289 -6.29 -24.31 5.02
C PHE A 289 -5.90 -22.96 5.60
N ARG A 290 -6.68 -21.93 5.28
CA ARG A 290 -6.47 -20.54 5.71
C ARG A 290 -7.81 -19.89 6.06
N GLY A 291 -7.74 -18.77 6.75
CA GLY A 291 -8.90 -17.93 7.05
C GLY A 291 -9.36 -17.12 5.84
N ASN A 292 -10.53 -16.50 5.97
CA ASN A 292 -11.02 -15.55 4.97
C ASN A 292 -10.33 -14.18 5.13
N ARG A 293 -10.21 -13.39 4.05
CA ARG A 293 -9.56 -12.05 4.01
C ARG A 293 -8.04 -12.07 4.20
N ASP A 294 -7.37 -13.06 3.64
CA ASP A 294 -5.91 -13.20 3.65
C ASP A 294 -5.26 -13.22 5.06
N ILE A 295 -5.91 -13.90 6.00
CA ILE A 295 -5.42 -14.12 7.37
C ILE A 295 -5.23 -15.63 7.64
N PRO A 296 -4.38 -15.99 8.62
CA PRO A 296 -4.28 -17.37 9.09
C PRO A 296 -5.62 -17.92 9.56
N PHE A 297 -5.81 -19.25 9.48
CA PHE A 297 -7.07 -19.86 9.91
C PHE A 297 -7.38 -19.57 11.38
N TRP A 298 -6.36 -19.47 12.25
CA TRP A 298 -6.54 -19.26 13.69
C TRP A 298 -7.02 -17.86 14.10
N GLU A 299 -7.07 -16.92 13.16
CA GLU A 299 -7.71 -15.62 13.38
C GLU A 299 -9.16 -15.58 12.89
N PHE A 300 -9.55 -16.58 12.10
CA PHE A 300 -10.87 -16.67 11.49
C PHE A 300 -11.79 -17.66 12.20
N PHE A 301 -11.26 -18.83 12.58
CA PHE A 301 -12.01 -19.87 13.27
C PHE A 301 -11.87 -19.69 14.79
N PRO A 302 -12.99 -19.54 15.54
CA PRO A 302 -12.95 -19.17 16.96
C PRO A 302 -12.42 -20.28 17.89
N ASP A 303 -12.48 -21.54 17.46
CA ASP A 303 -12.07 -22.74 18.18
C ASP A 303 -10.62 -23.18 17.86
N SER A 304 -9.80 -22.25 17.36
CA SER A 304 -8.45 -22.55 16.91
C SER A 304 -7.42 -22.75 18.02
N PRO A 305 -6.45 -23.67 17.85
CA PRO A 305 -5.38 -23.87 18.81
C PRO A 305 -4.38 -22.70 18.83
N LYS A 306 -3.67 -22.58 19.95
CA LYS A 306 -2.65 -21.54 20.15
C LYS A 306 -1.25 -21.99 19.79
N ASP A 307 -0.94 -23.28 20.00
CA ASP A 307 0.39 -23.83 19.76
C ASP A 307 0.67 -23.96 18.24
N PRO A 308 1.87 -23.57 17.75
CA PRO A 308 2.23 -23.69 16.34
C PRO A 308 2.18 -25.12 15.78
N GLN A 309 2.51 -26.14 16.58
CA GLN A 309 2.44 -27.52 16.15
C GLN A 309 0.98 -27.97 16.00
N ASP A 310 0.13 -27.68 17.00
CA ASP A 310 -1.31 -27.98 16.91
C ASP A 310 -1.96 -27.30 15.70
N ARG A 311 -1.54 -26.06 15.39
CA ARG A 311 -2.00 -25.35 14.18
C ARG A 311 -1.58 -26.06 12.91
N ALA A 312 -0.34 -26.54 12.83
CA ALA A 312 0.14 -27.30 11.69
C ALA A 312 -0.60 -28.65 11.54
N ASP A 313 -0.92 -29.31 12.64
CA ASP A 313 -1.65 -30.58 12.66
C ASP A 313 -3.09 -30.42 12.14
N VAL A 314 -3.78 -29.34 12.50
CA VAL A 314 -5.09 -28.98 11.91
C VAL A 314 -4.98 -28.80 10.40
N ILE A 315 -4.01 -28.01 9.92
CA ILE A 315 -3.81 -27.79 8.48
C ILE A 315 -3.53 -29.12 7.77
N ALA A 316 -2.70 -29.98 8.36
CA ALA A 316 -2.36 -31.28 7.78
C ALA A 316 -3.58 -32.20 7.66
N ALA A 317 -4.47 -32.20 8.66
CA ALA A 317 -5.72 -32.94 8.61
C ALA A 317 -6.65 -32.41 7.50
N MET A 318 -6.84 -31.10 7.41
CA MET A 318 -7.69 -30.47 6.39
C MET A 318 -7.17 -30.72 4.96
N VAL A 319 -5.86 -30.56 4.74
CA VAL A 319 -5.22 -30.84 3.43
C VAL A 319 -5.40 -32.31 3.04
N ARG A 320 -5.27 -33.25 3.99
CA ARG A 320 -5.49 -34.68 3.72
C ARG A 320 -6.93 -34.96 3.29
N SER A 321 -7.90 -34.39 3.99
CA SER A 321 -9.32 -34.53 3.64
C SER A 321 -9.61 -33.98 2.24
N GLN A 322 -9.12 -32.77 1.95
CA GLN A 322 -9.24 -32.13 0.64
C GLN A 322 -8.65 -32.99 -0.50
N ILE A 323 -7.45 -33.55 -0.31
CA ILE A 323 -6.86 -34.48 -1.29
C ILE A 323 -7.78 -35.67 -1.55
N GLY A 324 -8.38 -36.24 -0.49
CA GLY A 324 -9.35 -37.34 -0.60
C GLY A 324 -10.59 -36.94 -1.43
N ILE A 325 -11.17 -35.77 -1.13
CA ILE A 325 -12.35 -35.24 -1.83
C ILE A 325 -12.07 -35.09 -3.33
N VAL A 326 -10.92 -34.52 -3.72
CA VAL A 326 -10.61 -34.35 -5.15
C VAL A 326 -10.43 -35.68 -5.84
N LYS A 327 -9.69 -36.62 -5.25
CA LYS A 327 -9.49 -37.97 -5.81
C LYS A 327 -10.82 -38.69 -6.04
N GLU A 328 -11.74 -38.56 -5.09
CA GLU A 328 -13.08 -39.12 -5.21
C GLU A 328 -13.90 -38.43 -6.30
N ALA A 329 -13.94 -37.09 -6.31
CA ALA A 329 -14.74 -36.32 -7.25
C ALA A 329 -14.26 -36.48 -8.71
N THR A 330 -12.94 -36.57 -8.93
CA THR A 330 -12.36 -36.72 -10.28
C THR A 330 -12.27 -38.18 -10.72
N GLY A 331 -12.24 -39.14 -9.79
CA GLY A 331 -11.90 -40.54 -10.06
C GLY A 331 -10.42 -40.76 -10.43
N ASP A 332 -9.58 -39.73 -10.31
CA ASP A 332 -8.15 -39.77 -10.59
C ASP A 332 -7.39 -40.06 -9.28
N PRO A 333 -6.51 -41.07 -9.21
CA PRO A 333 -5.68 -41.30 -8.02
C PRO A 333 -4.60 -40.23 -7.80
N HIS A 334 -4.25 -39.45 -8.82
CA HIS A 334 -3.22 -38.42 -8.80
C HIS A 334 -3.67 -37.14 -9.54
N PRO A 335 -4.80 -36.51 -9.10
CA PRO A 335 -5.28 -35.30 -9.73
C PRO A 335 -4.23 -34.19 -9.57
N LEU A 336 -4.09 -33.32 -10.57
CA LEU A 336 -3.13 -32.23 -10.52
C LEU A 336 -3.51 -31.24 -9.40
N MET A 337 -2.68 -31.15 -8.37
CA MET A 337 -2.96 -30.35 -7.18
C MET A 337 -1.87 -29.30 -6.94
N ARG A 338 -2.19 -28.29 -6.14
CA ARG A 338 -1.25 -27.27 -5.68
C ARG A 338 -1.45 -26.97 -4.21
N LEU A 339 -0.36 -26.82 -3.46
CA LEU A 339 -0.35 -26.27 -2.09
C LEU A 339 0.53 -25.02 -2.08
N THR A 340 -0.05 -23.86 -1.76
CA THR A 340 0.67 -22.58 -1.72
C THR A 340 1.13 -22.23 -0.31
N LEU A 341 2.45 -22.07 -0.11
CA LEU A 341 3.09 -21.82 1.18
C LEU A 341 3.11 -20.32 1.53
N TYR A 342 1.96 -19.67 1.50
CA TYR A 342 1.87 -18.23 1.70
C TYR A 342 2.02 -17.83 3.17
N ASN A 343 2.86 -16.82 3.43
CA ASN A 343 3.00 -16.11 4.71
C ASN A 343 3.24 -17.06 5.92
N GLU A 344 2.23 -17.28 6.76
CA GLU A 344 2.35 -18.11 7.95
C GLU A 344 2.68 -19.58 7.62
N MET A 345 2.27 -20.06 6.44
CA MET A 345 2.63 -21.40 5.98
C MET A 345 4.13 -21.55 5.71
N SER A 346 4.76 -20.53 5.10
CA SER A 346 6.22 -20.50 4.92
C SER A 346 6.92 -20.57 6.27
N THR A 347 6.42 -19.86 7.29
CA THR A 347 6.98 -19.90 8.66
C THR A 347 6.83 -21.29 9.30
N LEU A 348 5.65 -21.92 9.22
CA LEU A 348 5.42 -23.26 9.77
C LEU A 348 6.28 -24.33 9.10
N VAL A 349 6.53 -24.23 7.80
CA VAL A 349 7.42 -25.14 7.06
C VAL A 349 8.88 -24.89 7.43
N ALA A 350 9.33 -23.63 7.41
CA ALA A 350 10.72 -23.28 7.74
C ALA A 350 11.12 -23.72 9.16
N ASN A 351 10.18 -23.66 10.12
CA ASN A 351 10.39 -24.10 11.51
C ASN A 351 10.19 -25.62 11.71
N GLY A 352 9.83 -26.36 10.67
CA GLY A 352 9.66 -27.82 10.73
C GLY A 352 8.35 -28.31 11.36
N HIS A 353 7.39 -27.42 11.65
CA HIS A 353 6.09 -27.78 12.22
C HIS A 353 5.17 -28.47 11.20
N PHE A 354 5.17 -28.00 9.95
CA PHE A 354 4.34 -28.54 8.89
C PHE A 354 5.16 -29.36 7.90
N LYS A 355 4.82 -30.65 7.74
CA LYS A 355 5.42 -31.53 6.73
C LYS A 355 4.58 -31.52 5.47
N LEU A 356 5.22 -31.21 4.33
CA LEU A 356 4.54 -31.19 3.03
C LEU A 356 4.02 -32.60 2.65
N PRO A 357 2.78 -32.73 2.14
CA PRO A 357 2.25 -34.03 1.71
C PRO A 357 3.11 -34.66 0.61
N ASN A 358 3.27 -35.98 0.67
CA ASN A 358 3.98 -36.74 -0.34
C ASN A 358 3.01 -37.27 -1.42
N GLU A 359 2.54 -36.38 -2.28
CA GLU A 359 1.68 -36.69 -3.44
C GLU A 359 2.44 -36.42 -4.75
N PRO A 360 2.54 -37.38 -5.68
CA PRO A 360 3.30 -37.20 -6.93
C PRO A 360 2.79 -36.05 -7.81
N SER A 361 1.48 -35.80 -7.80
CA SER A 361 0.83 -34.75 -8.59
C SER A 361 0.68 -33.41 -7.86
N LEU A 362 1.20 -33.30 -6.63
CA LEU A 362 1.11 -32.08 -5.83
C LEU A 362 2.28 -31.14 -6.16
N ILE A 363 1.94 -30.00 -6.75
CA ILE A 363 2.84 -28.86 -6.92
C ILE A 363 3.05 -28.21 -5.55
N ARG A 364 4.28 -28.27 -5.05
CA ARG A 364 4.71 -27.52 -3.85
C ARG A 364 5.01 -26.08 -4.28
N ASN A 365 4.08 -25.18 -4.03
CA ASN A 365 4.13 -23.83 -4.54
C ASN A 365 4.70 -22.88 -3.47
N PHE A 366 5.99 -22.61 -3.56
CA PHE A 366 6.67 -21.65 -2.70
C PHE A 366 6.30 -20.23 -3.08
N VAL A 367 6.47 -19.29 -2.16
CA VAL A 367 6.04 -17.90 -2.34
C VAL A 367 7.21 -16.98 -2.03
N ALA A 368 7.30 -15.89 -2.77
CA ALA A 368 8.17 -14.79 -2.42
C ALA A 368 7.82 -14.23 -1.02
N ALA A 369 8.84 -13.88 -0.24
CA ALA A 369 8.71 -13.26 1.05
C ALA A 369 7.79 -12.03 0.97
N ARG A 370 6.86 -11.95 1.94
CA ARG A 370 5.88 -10.88 2.01
C ARG A 370 6.59 -9.52 2.05
N ARG A 371 6.04 -8.52 1.34
CA ARG A 371 6.47 -7.10 1.28
C ARG A 371 7.67 -6.74 0.41
N ASP A 372 8.65 -7.64 0.25
CA ASP A 372 9.93 -7.33 -0.43
C ASP A 372 10.29 -8.32 -1.57
N HIS A 373 9.46 -9.34 -1.77
CA HIS A 373 9.37 -10.18 -2.98
C HIS A 373 10.68 -10.83 -3.46
N PHE A 374 11.25 -11.67 -2.60
CA PHE A 374 12.41 -12.53 -2.87
C PHE A 374 12.12 -13.95 -2.36
N PRO A 375 12.87 -15.01 -2.73
CA PRO A 375 12.58 -16.36 -2.25
C PRO A 375 12.61 -16.44 -0.72
N ALA A 376 11.52 -16.89 -0.11
CA ALA A 376 11.36 -16.90 1.34
C ALA A 376 12.27 -17.95 2.03
N PRO A 377 12.47 -17.86 3.37
CA PRO A 377 13.38 -18.77 4.07
C PRO A 377 13.00 -20.26 3.97
N ASP A 378 11.72 -20.60 3.81
CA ASP A 378 11.25 -21.98 3.68
C ASP A 378 11.84 -22.69 2.46
N ILE A 379 11.86 -22.03 1.29
CA ILE A 379 12.46 -22.64 0.10
C ILE A 379 13.98 -22.78 0.22
N MET A 380 14.64 -21.87 0.95
CA MET A 380 16.09 -21.93 1.17
C MET A 380 16.51 -23.10 2.04
N GLY A 381 15.66 -23.49 3.00
CA GLY A 381 15.89 -24.63 3.88
C GLY A 381 15.31 -25.95 3.35
N HIS A 382 14.52 -25.92 2.27
CA HIS A 382 13.83 -27.11 1.76
C HIS A 382 14.78 -28.07 1.04
N SER A 383 14.66 -29.36 1.34
CA SER A 383 15.39 -30.42 0.66
C SER A 383 14.55 -31.01 -0.47
N PHE A 384 14.92 -30.71 -1.71
CA PHE A 384 14.22 -31.18 -2.90
C PHE A 384 14.58 -32.64 -3.25
N SER A 385 13.59 -33.39 -3.73
CA SER A 385 13.65 -34.80 -4.08
C SER A 385 13.08 -35.13 -5.47
N GLY A 386 12.96 -34.12 -6.34
CA GLY A 386 12.44 -34.26 -7.71
C GLY A 386 10.93 -34.00 -7.85
N GLU A 387 10.29 -33.52 -6.78
CA GLU A 387 8.88 -33.09 -6.81
C GLU A 387 8.57 -31.95 -7.80
N PRO A 388 7.32 -31.88 -8.31
CA PRO A 388 6.83 -30.70 -9.01
C PRO A 388 6.87 -29.46 -8.09
N THR A 389 7.59 -28.43 -8.54
CA THR A 389 7.78 -27.18 -7.79
C THR A 389 7.05 -26.04 -8.48
N GLY A 390 6.43 -25.16 -7.68
CA GLY A 390 5.83 -23.92 -8.14
C GLY A 390 6.44 -22.70 -7.45
N TYR A 391 6.34 -21.53 -8.09
CA TYR A 391 6.70 -20.27 -7.47
C TYR A 391 5.65 -19.18 -7.68
N TYR A 392 5.27 -18.53 -6.58
CA TYR A 392 4.44 -17.34 -6.55
C TYR A 392 5.32 -16.11 -6.33
N LEU A 393 5.25 -15.14 -7.24
CA LEU A 393 5.91 -13.84 -7.11
C LEU A 393 4.90 -12.69 -7.18
N ASN A 394 5.06 -11.68 -6.33
CA ASN A 394 4.30 -10.44 -6.45
C ASN A 394 5.09 -9.44 -7.30
N PHE A 395 4.48 -8.93 -8.36
CA PHE A 395 4.86 -7.66 -9.00
C PHE A 395 4.14 -6.48 -8.33
N GLN A 396 2.97 -6.73 -7.76
CA GLN A 396 2.11 -5.77 -7.10
C GLN A 396 1.79 -6.23 -5.67
N PHE A 397 1.76 -5.31 -4.70
CA PHE A 397 1.34 -5.62 -3.33
C PHE A 397 0.84 -4.38 -2.57
N THR A 398 -0.46 -4.28 -2.30
CA THR A 398 -1.09 -3.04 -1.79
C THR A 398 -0.65 -2.57 -0.41
N SER A 399 -0.07 -3.43 0.42
CA SER A 399 0.38 -2.97 1.74
C SER A 399 1.70 -2.22 1.66
N SER A 400 2.66 -2.64 0.85
CA SER A 400 4.03 -2.06 0.88
C SER A 400 4.82 -2.19 -0.42
N GLY A 401 4.27 -2.87 -1.42
CA GLY A 401 4.91 -3.05 -2.71
C GLY A 401 4.43 -2.04 -3.73
N SER A 402 4.51 -2.41 -4.99
CA SER A 402 4.13 -1.62 -6.15
C SER A 402 2.61 -1.61 -6.28
N HIS A 403 2.03 -0.51 -6.75
CA HIS A 403 0.60 -0.42 -7.12
C HIS A 403 0.37 0.37 -8.41
N LEU A 404 0.77 1.65 -8.43
CA LEU A 404 0.61 2.61 -9.53
C LEU A 404 1.86 2.73 -10.42
N ALA A 405 3.02 2.24 -9.96
CA ALA A 405 4.26 2.20 -10.75
C ALA A 405 5.05 0.91 -10.55
N GLN A 406 5.62 0.36 -11.61
CA GLN A 406 6.41 -0.87 -11.60
C GLN A 406 7.69 -0.72 -10.77
N ALA A 407 8.03 -1.74 -9.99
CA ALA A 407 9.19 -1.68 -9.11
C ALA A 407 10.11 -2.90 -9.19
N GLU A 408 9.59 -4.13 -9.28
CA GLU A 408 10.44 -5.32 -9.18
C GLU A 408 11.35 -5.47 -10.40
N GLY A 409 10.77 -5.30 -11.59
CA GLY A 409 11.43 -5.34 -12.88
C GLY A 409 11.80 -6.77 -13.35
N PRO A 410 11.91 -6.98 -14.68
CA PRO A 410 12.30 -8.25 -15.27
C PRO A 410 13.56 -8.90 -14.67
N ARG A 411 14.56 -8.10 -14.27
CA ARG A 411 15.81 -8.62 -13.69
C ARG A 411 15.58 -9.36 -12.37
N LYS A 412 14.81 -8.75 -11.46
CA LYS A 412 14.56 -9.35 -10.14
C LYS A 412 13.63 -10.56 -10.28
N MET A 413 12.65 -10.48 -11.19
CA MET A 413 11.82 -11.61 -11.56
C MET A 413 12.69 -12.78 -12.06
N GLU A 414 13.59 -12.54 -13.02
CA GLU A 414 14.49 -13.57 -13.56
C GLU A 414 15.34 -14.20 -12.45
N GLN A 415 15.96 -13.38 -11.60
CA GLN A 415 16.78 -13.85 -10.48
C GLN A 415 15.98 -14.76 -9.53
N ASN A 416 14.76 -14.36 -9.17
CA ASN A 416 13.86 -15.17 -8.35
C ASN A 416 13.59 -16.54 -8.98
N PHE A 417 13.09 -16.57 -10.21
CA PHE A 417 12.69 -17.83 -10.84
C PHE A 417 13.88 -18.74 -11.12
N ARG A 418 15.03 -18.20 -11.52
CA ARG A 418 16.26 -18.99 -11.69
C ARG A 418 16.75 -19.60 -10.39
N MET A 419 16.67 -18.85 -9.29
CA MET A 419 17.05 -19.34 -7.97
C MET A 419 16.15 -20.50 -7.53
N VAL A 420 14.83 -20.37 -7.71
CA VAL A 420 13.89 -21.44 -7.39
C VAL A 420 14.07 -22.67 -8.29
N ASP A 421 14.23 -22.49 -9.60
CA ASP A 421 14.49 -23.58 -10.51
C ASP A 421 15.79 -24.33 -10.16
N SER A 422 16.86 -23.58 -9.85
CA SER A 422 18.13 -24.16 -9.40
C SER A 422 17.99 -24.94 -8.09
N LEU A 423 17.27 -24.41 -7.10
CA LEU A 423 17.06 -25.09 -5.82
C LEU A 423 16.24 -26.39 -6.02
N SER A 424 15.25 -26.35 -6.90
CA SER A 424 14.41 -27.52 -7.23
C SER A 424 15.06 -28.54 -8.16
N GLY A 425 16.30 -28.33 -8.58
CA GLY A 425 17.00 -29.21 -9.52
C GLY A 425 16.36 -29.24 -10.91
N GLY A 426 15.80 -28.10 -11.36
CA GLY A 426 15.14 -27.98 -12.66
C GLY A 426 13.67 -28.43 -12.67
N ASN A 427 13.04 -28.63 -11.51
CA ASN A 427 11.66 -29.13 -11.41
C ASN A 427 10.63 -28.02 -11.17
N LEU A 428 10.95 -26.77 -11.53
CA LEU A 428 9.95 -25.70 -11.60
C LEU A 428 8.99 -25.99 -12.77
N VAL A 429 7.71 -26.18 -12.46
CA VAL A 429 6.66 -26.49 -13.45
C VAL A 429 5.50 -25.49 -13.43
N PHE A 430 5.41 -24.67 -12.39
CA PHE A 430 4.32 -23.74 -12.16
C PHE A 430 4.83 -22.34 -11.79
N SER A 431 4.41 -21.32 -12.52
CA SER A 431 4.66 -19.92 -12.20
C SER A 431 3.33 -19.23 -11.94
N VAL A 432 3.20 -18.48 -10.84
CA VAL A 432 2.14 -17.49 -10.68
C VAL A 432 2.75 -16.11 -10.37
N VAL A 433 2.22 -15.09 -11.04
CA VAL A 433 2.55 -13.70 -10.76
C VAL A 433 1.31 -12.89 -10.36
N ASN A 434 1.38 -12.21 -9.22
CA ASN A 434 0.39 -11.20 -8.84
C ASN A 434 0.78 -9.86 -9.45
N ALA A 435 -0.06 -9.34 -10.34
CA ALA A 435 0.16 -8.09 -11.04
C ALA A 435 -0.97 -7.07 -10.82
N GLY A 436 -1.76 -7.24 -9.75
CA GLY A 436 -2.78 -6.28 -9.35
C GLY A 436 -3.77 -5.92 -10.46
N ASN A 437 -3.76 -4.64 -10.85
CA ASN A 437 -4.58 -4.05 -11.91
C ASN A 437 -4.10 -4.35 -13.34
N ILE A 438 -2.99 -5.08 -13.51
CA ILE A 438 -2.41 -5.55 -14.78
C ILE A 438 -1.72 -4.45 -15.61
N ARG A 439 -2.40 -3.33 -15.86
CA ARG A 439 -1.97 -2.29 -16.81
C ARG A 439 -0.59 -1.73 -16.46
N GLU A 440 -0.35 -1.49 -15.19
CA GLU A 440 0.89 -0.89 -14.70
C GLU A 440 2.08 -1.81 -14.96
N HIS A 441 1.89 -3.14 -14.92
CA HIS A 441 2.95 -4.18 -14.91
C HIS A 441 3.13 -4.94 -16.23
N VAL A 442 2.60 -4.45 -17.35
CA VAL A 442 2.59 -5.19 -18.63
C VAL A 442 3.98 -5.56 -19.18
N LEU A 443 5.03 -4.81 -18.84
CA LEU A 443 6.42 -5.15 -19.20
C LEU A 443 6.88 -6.41 -18.46
N GLU A 444 6.75 -6.43 -17.14
CA GLU A 444 7.13 -7.56 -16.29
C GLU A 444 6.29 -8.81 -16.60
N LEU A 445 4.99 -8.64 -16.82
CA LEU A 445 4.09 -9.70 -17.28
C LEU A 445 4.52 -10.30 -18.62
N SER A 446 4.93 -9.45 -19.58
CA SER A 446 5.47 -9.89 -20.87
C SER A 446 6.82 -10.61 -20.72
N ALA A 447 7.67 -10.14 -19.81
CA ALA A 447 8.95 -10.78 -19.48
C ALA A 447 8.72 -12.16 -18.88
N ASN A 448 7.78 -12.27 -17.92
CA ASN A 448 7.40 -13.54 -17.29
C ASN A 448 6.92 -14.52 -18.35
N ALA A 449 5.98 -14.11 -19.20
CA ALA A 449 5.44 -14.97 -20.25
C ALA A 449 6.54 -15.49 -21.21
N LYS A 450 7.45 -14.60 -21.64
CA LYS A 450 8.57 -14.98 -22.51
C LYS A 450 9.57 -15.90 -21.81
N MET A 451 9.91 -15.63 -20.55
CA MET A 451 10.82 -16.46 -19.76
C MET A 451 10.23 -17.84 -19.48
N MET A 452 8.96 -17.93 -19.08
CA MET A 452 8.33 -19.23 -18.78
C MET A 452 8.24 -20.14 -20.02
N TRP A 453 8.15 -19.56 -21.22
CA TRP A 453 8.20 -20.32 -22.46
C TRP A 453 9.63 -20.79 -22.79
N ASP A 454 10.61 -19.89 -22.73
CA ASP A 454 11.98 -20.07 -23.22
C ASP A 454 13.02 -19.83 -22.11
N PHE A 455 12.85 -20.53 -20.99
CA PHE A 455 13.51 -20.25 -19.70
C PHE A 455 15.04 -20.29 -19.77
N ASP A 456 15.57 -21.28 -20.50
CA ASP A 456 17.01 -21.52 -20.58
C ASP A 456 17.73 -20.45 -21.40
N ARG A 457 17.06 -19.87 -22.42
CA ARG A 457 17.64 -18.86 -23.33
C ARG A 457 17.23 -17.44 -23.00
N PHE A 458 16.24 -17.24 -22.14
CA PHE A 458 15.80 -15.92 -21.73
C PHE A 458 16.95 -15.14 -21.11
N ASP A 459 17.09 -13.86 -21.44
CA ASP A 459 17.93 -12.92 -20.71
C ASP A 459 17.28 -11.54 -20.75
N CYS A 460 17.35 -10.81 -19.62
CA CYS A 460 16.74 -9.50 -19.51
C CYS A 460 17.21 -8.47 -20.57
N PRO A 461 18.52 -8.29 -20.84
CA PRO A 461 18.98 -7.34 -21.86
C PRO A 461 18.37 -7.55 -23.25
N SER A 462 18.37 -8.80 -23.74
CA SER A 462 17.76 -9.15 -25.03
C SER A 462 16.25 -8.94 -24.99
N PHE A 463 15.59 -9.32 -23.90
CA PHE A 463 14.16 -9.08 -23.72
C PHE A 463 13.81 -7.60 -23.83
N TYR A 464 14.50 -6.71 -23.10
CA TYR A 464 14.24 -5.27 -23.17
C TYR A 464 14.40 -4.74 -24.59
N THR A 465 15.45 -5.14 -25.30
CA THR A 465 15.66 -4.69 -26.68
C THR A 465 14.55 -5.19 -27.61
N GLN A 466 14.16 -6.47 -27.51
CA GLN A 466 13.08 -7.03 -28.33
C GLN A 466 11.73 -6.39 -28.02
N PHE A 467 11.41 -6.21 -26.73
CA PHE A 467 10.17 -5.56 -26.28
C PHE A 467 10.12 -4.11 -26.78
N CYS A 468 11.18 -3.33 -26.53
CA CYS A 468 11.20 -1.94 -26.92
C CYS A 468 11.21 -1.74 -28.44
N ASN A 469 11.90 -2.60 -29.19
CA ASN A 469 11.84 -2.53 -30.66
C ASN A 469 10.45 -2.85 -31.20
N LYS A 470 9.72 -3.75 -30.55
CA LYS A 470 8.34 -4.11 -30.91
C LYS A 470 7.35 -2.97 -30.66
N TYR A 471 7.50 -2.25 -29.54
CA TYR A 471 6.50 -1.25 -29.14
C TYR A 471 6.89 0.20 -29.46
N PHE A 472 8.17 0.51 -29.60
CA PHE A 472 8.67 1.88 -29.80
C PHE A 472 9.51 2.05 -31.08
N GLY A 473 9.53 1.02 -31.93
CA GLY A 473 10.27 1.01 -33.19
C GLY A 473 11.78 0.73 -33.03
N GLN A 474 12.43 0.37 -34.14
CA GLN A 474 13.85 -0.02 -34.16
C GLN A 474 14.81 1.16 -33.91
N GLU A 475 14.39 2.39 -34.21
CA GLU A 475 15.22 3.58 -34.08
C GLU A 475 15.44 3.97 -32.61
N HIS A 476 14.35 4.06 -31.84
CA HIS A 476 14.39 4.50 -30.44
C HIS A 476 14.33 3.35 -29.43
N GLY A 477 13.89 2.15 -29.86
CA GLY A 477 13.77 0.96 -29.02
C GLY A 477 15.02 0.63 -28.20
N PRO A 478 16.24 0.60 -28.77
CA PRO A 478 17.46 0.32 -28.00
C PRO A 478 17.79 1.40 -26.96
N GLY A 479 17.42 2.66 -27.20
CA GLY A 479 17.57 3.74 -26.24
C GLY A 479 16.63 3.58 -25.05
N ILE A 480 15.35 3.29 -25.32
CA ILE A 480 14.33 3.06 -24.29
C ILE A 480 14.63 1.78 -23.49
N ALA A 481 15.14 0.73 -24.13
CA ALA A 481 15.55 -0.51 -23.47
C ALA A 481 16.59 -0.28 -22.35
N LYS A 482 17.46 0.73 -22.48
CA LYS A 482 18.44 1.10 -21.44
C LYS A 482 17.81 1.83 -20.26
N LEU A 483 16.72 2.58 -20.50
CA LEU A 483 16.05 3.36 -19.46
C LEU A 483 15.29 2.49 -18.46
N TYR A 484 14.77 1.32 -18.85
CA TYR A 484 14.05 0.44 -17.92
C TYR A 484 14.94 -0.02 -16.75
N PRO A 485 16.13 -0.62 -16.95
CA PRO A 485 17.04 -0.92 -15.85
C PRO A 485 17.41 0.31 -15.01
N GLU A 486 17.63 1.47 -15.63
CA GLU A 486 17.96 2.70 -14.91
C GLU A 486 16.82 3.17 -14.00
N PHE A 487 15.57 3.12 -14.49
CA PHE A 487 14.36 3.37 -13.70
C PHE A 487 14.25 2.39 -12.52
N PHE A 488 14.37 1.10 -12.76
CA PHE A 488 14.31 0.10 -11.69
C PHE A 488 15.42 0.27 -10.65
N ASN A 489 16.62 0.73 -11.05
CA ASN A 489 17.75 1.01 -10.17
C ASN A 489 17.68 2.38 -9.46
N SER A 490 16.66 3.20 -9.79
CA SER A 490 16.47 4.50 -9.15
C SER A 490 15.77 4.43 -7.80
N TYR A 491 15.11 3.30 -7.51
CA TYR A 491 14.42 3.08 -6.24
C TYR A 491 15.40 3.08 -5.05
N TRP A 492 14.97 3.69 -3.95
CA TRP A 492 15.71 3.66 -2.69
C TRP A 492 15.77 2.23 -2.14
N GLN A 493 16.98 1.79 -1.78
CA GLN A 493 17.23 0.55 -1.06
C GLN A 493 17.45 0.88 0.42
N GLN A 494 16.51 0.49 1.28
CA GLN A 494 16.45 0.91 2.68
C GLN A 494 17.47 0.21 3.60
N LYS A 495 18.01 -0.90 3.12
CA LYS A 495 19.05 -1.70 3.77
C LYS A 495 19.76 -2.56 2.73
N GLU A 496 20.92 -3.09 3.11
CA GLU A 496 21.65 -4.08 2.32
C GLU A 496 20.86 -5.38 2.15
N SER A 497 21.18 -6.12 1.09
CA SER A 497 20.58 -7.43 0.82
C SER A 497 21.06 -8.49 1.82
N ASP A 498 20.11 -9.27 2.34
CA ASP A 498 20.37 -10.45 3.17
C ASP A 498 20.77 -11.67 2.29
N ILE A 499 20.47 -11.65 0.98
CA ILE A 499 20.76 -12.74 0.06
C ILE A 499 21.95 -12.35 -0.85
N PRO A 500 23.11 -13.05 -0.75
CA PRO A 500 24.26 -12.76 -1.60
C PRO A 500 23.91 -12.78 -3.10
N GLY A 501 24.32 -11.74 -3.84
CA GLY A 501 24.03 -11.61 -5.27
C GLY A 501 22.62 -11.12 -5.61
N PHE A 502 21.78 -10.82 -4.61
CA PHE A 502 20.41 -10.34 -4.80
C PHE A 502 20.28 -8.85 -4.43
N GLU A 503 20.96 -7.98 -5.18
CA GLU A 503 21.15 -6.56 -4.79
C GLU A 503 19.85 -5.77 -4.61
N ARG A 504 18.77 -6.10 -5.34
CA ARG A 504 17.49 -5.36 -5.30
C ARG A 504 16.46 -6.01 -4.39
N GLN A 505 16.90 -6.52 -3.24
CA GLN A 505 16.02 -7.21 -2.30
C GLN A 505 14.98 -6.25 -1.69
N TYR A 506 15.45 -5.15 -1.11
CA TYR A 506 14.60 -4.18 -0.41
C TYR A 506 14.44 -2.93 -1.25
N LEU A 507 13.19 -2.66 -1.66
CA LEU A 507 12.86 -1.51 -2.49
C LEU A 507 11.81 -0.66 -1.77
N PHE A 508 12.03 0.65 -1.70
CA PHE A 508 11.01 1.59 -1.21
C PHE A 508 10.07 1.91 -2.39
N GLN A 509 9.01 1.10 -2.52
CA GLN A 509 8.05 1.16 -3.61
C GLN A 509 6.96 2.22 -3.33
N ASP A 510 6.18 2.58 -4.34
CA ASP A 510 5.16 3.64 -4.27
C ASP A 510 4.24 3.57 -3.04
N MET A 511 3.73 2.38 -2.67
CA MET A 511 2.90 2.22 -1.48
C MET A 511 3.64 2.61 -0.19
N ARG A 512 4.95 2.38 -0.09
CA ARG A 512 5.72 2.82 1.10
C ARG A 512 5.83 4.35 1.17
N TYR A 513 5.85 5.07 0.05
CA TYR A 513 5.78 6.53 0.09
C TYR A 513 4.42 7.00 0.61
N ALA A 514 3.32 6.40 0.12
CA ALA A 514 1.98 6.69 0.62
C ALA A 514 1.88 6.45 2.13
N ARG A 515 2.35 5.29 2.61
CA ARG A 515 2.25 4.91 4.03
C ARG A 515 3.17 5.71 4.93
N ALA A 516 4.39 6.05 4.47
CA ALA A 516 5.28 6.93 5.22
C ALA A 516 4.69 8.34 5.32
N ALA A 517 4.14 8.88 4.23
CA ALA A 517 3.47 10.17 4.26
C ALA A 517 2.26 10.17 5.20
N GLU A 518 1.41 9.14 5.14
CA GLU A 518 0.28 8.99 6.07
C GLU A 518 0.71 8.92 7.53
N THR A 519 1.83 8.26 7.81
CA THR A 519 2.42 8.09 9.15
C THR A 519 2.95 9.44 9.67
N LEU A 520 3.78 10.14 8.89
CA LEU A 520 4.32 11.45 9.27
C LEU A 520 3.20 12.48 9.50
N MET A 521 2.23 12.57 8.58
CA MET A 521 1.07 13.43 8.76
C MET A 521 0.24 13.06 9.97
N GLY A 522 0.07 11.76 10.26
CA GLY A 522 -0.70 11.30 11.42
C GLY A 522 -0.09 11.71 12.76
N TYR A 523 1.22 11.87 12.80
CA TYR A 523 1.98 12.41 13.92
C TYR A 523 1.85 13.94 14.00
N MET A 524 2.01 14.65 12.87
CA MET A 524 1.80 16.11 12.79
C MET A 524 0.39 16.53 13.24
N GLU A 525 -0.64 15.83 12.77
CA GLU A 525 -2.05 16.08 13.13
C GLU A 525 -2.31 15.93 14.63
N LYS A 526 -1.48 15.11 15.32
CA LYS A 526 -1.53 14.89 16.77
C LYS A 526 -0.53 15.75 17.54
N ASP A 527 0.20 16.64 16.87
CA ASP A 527 1.25 17.46 17.45
C ASP A 527 2.32 16.61 18.19
N SER A 528 2.66 15.46 17.62
CA SER A 528 3.55 14.46 18.23
C SER A 528 4.67 14.10 17.26
N TYR A 529 5.93 14.26 17.67
CA TYR A 529 7.09 14.15 16.78
C TYR A 529 8.14 13.15 17.29
N PRO A 530 7.85 11.83 17.35
CA PRO A 530 8.88 10.84 17.66
C PRO A 530 10.07 10.90 16.70
N SER A 531 11.28 10.62 17.20
CA SER A 531 12.51 10.62 16.42
C SER A 531 12.55 9.52 15.34
N ASN A 532 11.90 8.39 15.58
CA ASN A 532 11.79 7.26 14.66
C ASN A 532 10.32 6.92 14.38
N PRO A 533 9.64 7.70 13.52
CA PRO A 533 8.20 7.59 13.32
C PRO A 533 7.77 6.33 12.54
N LEU A 534 8.70 5.62 11.88
CA LEU A 534 8.40 4.44 11.07
C LEU A 534 8.61 3.11 11.81
N ASP A 535 9.09 3.14 13.06
CA ASP A 535 9.27 1.96 13.89
C ASP A 535 7.95 1.38 14.41
N ASN A 536 7.94 0.06 14.66
CA ASN A 536 6.82 -0.67 15.26
C ASN A 536 5.47 -0.42 14.58
N HIS A 537 5.46 -0.42 13.25
CA HIS A 537 4.23 -0.26 12.49
C HIS A 537 3.20 -1.30 12.92
N ALA A 538 1.91 -0.95 13.01
CA ALA A 538 0.87 -1.83 13.56
C ALA A 538 0.66 -3.15 12.79
N LEU A 539 1.16 -3.22 11.54
CA LEU A 539 1.14 -4.45 10.73
C LEU A 539 2.38 -5.34 10.97
N ASP A 540 3.32 -4.92 11.80
CA ASP A 540 4.48 -5.73 12.16
C ASP A 540 4.12 -6.69 13.29
N ASP A 541 3.94 -7.95 12.92
CA ASP A 541 3.61 -9.08 13.77
C ASP A 541 4.39 -10.32 13.32
N PRO A 542 5.52 -10.64 14.00
CA PRO A 542 6.34 -11.82 13.69
C PRO A 542 5.58 -13.15 13.81
N ASP A 543 4.59 -13.26 14.71
CA ASP A 543 3.81 -14.49 14.90
C ASP A 543 2.91 -14.78 13.69
N LYS A 544 2.64 -13.74 12.88
CA LYS A 544 1.95 -13.81 11.59
C LYS A 544 2.91 -13.79 10.40
N GLY A 545 4.20 -14.06 10.61
CA GLY A 545 5.24 -14.02 9.56
C GLY A 545 5.52 -12.62 9.02
N SER A 546 5.06 -11.57 9.71
CA SER A 546 4.99 -10.20 9.20
C SER A 546 5.90 -9.26 9.98
N ALA A 547 7.21 -9.37 9.85
CA ALA A 547 8.12 -8.41 10.50
C ALA A 547 8.50 -7.26 9.58
N GLY A 548 8.79 -6.06 10.13
CA GLY A 548 9.42 -4.88 9.51
C GLY A 548 8.79 -4.35 8.22
N TYR A 549 7.85 -3.43 8.34
CA TYR A 549 7.06 -2.91 7.23
C TYR A 549 7.85 -2.01 6.27
N PHE A 550 8.56 -1.01 6.79
CA PHE A 550 9.31 -0.02 6.00
C PHE A 550 10.77 -0.43 5.70
N ARG A 551 11.34 -1.35 6.48
CA ARG A 551 12.72 -1.88 6.35
C ARG A 551 13.83 -0.83 6.47
N VAL A 552 13.54 0.36 6.98
CA VAL A 552 14.54 1.42 7.22
C VAL A 552 15.41 1.03 8.42
N ARG A 553 16.64 0.57 8.16
CA ARG A 553 17.61 0.21 9.21
C ARG A 553 18.55 1.39 9.49
N SER A 554 18.07 2.35 10.27
CA SER A 554 18.84 3.51 10.74
C SER A 554 18.44 3.86 12.17
N ALA A 555 19.39 4.33 12.97
CA ALA A 555 19.10 4.90 14.29
C ALA A 555 18.35 6.25 14.20
N ASP A 556 18.48 6.91 13.05
CA ASP A 556 17.76 8.14 12.67
C ASP A 556 16.99 7.88 11.36
N GLN A 557 15.70 7.56 11.51
CA GLN A 557 14.84 7.27 10.36
C GLN A 557 14.52 8.49 9.52
N LEU A 558 14.47 9.68 10.12
CA LEU A 558 14.19 10.92 9.40
C LEU A 558 15.37 11.28 8.47
N ASN A 559 16.61 11.15 8.95
CA ASN A 559 17.78 11.34 8.10
C ASN A 559 17.84 10.28 6.99
N ALA A 560 17.54 9.01 7.30
CA ALA A 560 17.50 7.95 6.29
C ALA A 560 16.46 8.21 5.19
N LEU A 561 15.29 8.75 5.53
CA LEU A 561 14.29 9.19 4.57
C LEU A 561 14.83 10.30 3.66
N LEU A 562 15.50 11.31 4.23
CA LEU A 562 16.05 12.43 3.46
C LEU A 562 17.17 11.98 2.50
N GLU A 563 18.11 11.17 2.97
CA GLU A 563 19.21 10.66 2.15
C GLU A 563 18.71 9.71 1.06
N GLY A 564 17.81 8.79 1.41
CA GLY A 564 17.24 7.82 0.49
C GLY A 564 16.41 8.46 -0.63
N THR A 565 15.57 9.42 -0.29
CA THR A 565 14.79 10.19 -1.27
C THR A 565 15.68 11.07 -2.13
N ALA A 566 16.67 11.77 -1.56
CA ALA A 566 17.61 12.59 -2.33
C ALA A 566 18.42 11.77 -3.35
N ALA A 567 18.93 10.62 -2.94
CA ALA A 567 19.66 9.72 -3.83
C ALA A 567 18.79 9.20 -4.99
N SER A 568 17.51 8.92 -4.71
CA SER A 568 16.54 8.45 -5.69
C SER A 568 16.13 9.56 -6.67
N ILE A 569 15.94 10.80 -6.18
CA ILE A 569 15.66 11.99 -7.01
C ILE A 569 16.73 12.18 -8.08
N ILE A 570 18.02 12.15 -7.69
CA ILE A 570 19.15 12.34 -8.63
C ILE A 570 19.12 11.30 -9.76
N LYS A 571 18.78 10.04 -9.43
CA LYS A 571 18.69 8.97 -10.42
C LYS A 571 17.46 9.14 -11.32
N LEU A 572 16.32 9.45 -10.74
CA LEU A 572 15.06 9.66 -11.47
C LEU A 572 15.13 10.86 -12.40
N GLU A 573 15.75 11.98 -12.01
CA GLU A 573 15.95 13.15 -12.87
C GLU A 573 16.75 12.81 -14.13
N LYS A 574 17.75 11.92 -14.03
CA LYS A 574 18.50 11.44 -15.20
C LYS A 574 17.61 10.62 -16.13
N VAL A 575 16.83 9.70 -15.57
CA VAL A 575 15.90 8.85 -16.32
C VAL A 575 14.84 9.68 -17.01
N THR A 576 14.16 10.57 -16.29
CA THR A 576 13.08 11.41 -16.82
C THR A 576 13.58 12.37 -17.88
N ALA A 577 14.74 13.02 -17.68
CA ALA A 577 15.33 13.89 -18.69
C ALA A 577 15.71 13.13 -19.98
N ALA A 578 16.22 11.90 -19.86
CA ALA A 578 16.50 11.06 -21.02
C ALA A 578 15.21 10.60 -21.71
N ALA A 579 14.19 10.21 -20.94
CA ALA A 579 12.89 9.83 -21.46
C ALA A 579 12.20 10.99 -22.19
N ASP A 580 12.22 12.20 -21.63
CA ASP A 580 11.67 13.41 -22.25
C ASP A 580 12.32 13.71 -23.61
N ARG A 581 13.64 13.56 -23.71
CA ARG A 581 14.36 13.74 -25.00
C ARG A 581 13.88 12.74 -26.04
N ILE A 582 13.83 11.45 -25.71
CA ILE A 582 13.37 10.41 -26.64
C ILE A 582 11.90 10.63 -27.01
N HIS A 583 11.05 10.92 -26.03
CA HIS A 583 9.61 11.14 -26.24
C HIS A 583 9.32 12.29 -27.23
N SER A 584 10.15 13.34 -27.26
CA SER A 584 9.98 14.43 -28.22
C SER A 584 10.22 14.02 -29.68
N GLN A 585 10.96 12.93 -29.91
CA GLN A 585 11.33 12.41 -31.23
C GLN A 585 10.47 11.21 -31.65
N LEU A 586 9.83 10.55 -30.68
CA LEU A 586 9.12 9.29 -30.89
C LEU A 586 7.85 9.47 -31.75
N THR A 587 7.69 8.61 -32.76
CA THR A 587 6.54 8.58 -33.67
C THR A 587 5.64 7.36 -33.45
N GLU A 588 6.21 6.22 -33.05
CA GLU A 588 5.50 4.99 -32.73
C GLU A 588 5.56 4.71 -31.22
N GLY A 589 4.46 4.23 -30.62
CA GLY A 589 4.43 3.83 -29.21
C GLY A 589 4.55 5.00 -28.21
N LYS A 590 4.37 6.24 -28.67
CA LYS A 590 4.54 7.44 -27.85
C LYS A 590 3.66 7.47 -26.59
N ARG A 591 2.36 7.14 -26.75
CA ARG A 591 1.43 7.02 -25.61
C ARG A 591 1.84 5.93 -24.64
N PHE A 592 2.17 4.75 -25.17
CA PHE A 592 2.60 3.63 -24.34
C PHE A 592 3.91 3.92 -23.58
N PHE A 593 4.79 4.75 -24.14
CA PHE A 593 5.99 5.19 -23.44
C PHE A 593 5.66 6.06 -22.22
N ASP A 594 4.66 6.93 -22.32
CA ASP A 594 4.11 7.68 -21.19
C ASP A 594 3.47 6.75 -20.16
N ASP A 595 2.63 5.80 -20.59
CA ASP A 595 1.89 4.90 -19.71
C ASP A 595 2.79 3.96 -18.90
N ASN A 596 3.86 3.43 -19.51
CA ASN A 596 4.60 2.29 -18.94
C ASN A 596 5.98 2.62 -18.37
N LEU A 597 6.61 3.74 -18.78
CA LEU A 597 7.95 4.10 -18.30
C LEU A 597 8.09 5.58 -17.97
N ARG A 598 7.87 6.49 -18.93
CA ARG A 598 8.11 7.91 -18.75
C ARG A 598 7.20 8.52 -17.68
N GLY A 599 5.89 8.24 -17.74
CA GLY A 599 4.93 8.72 -16.75
C GLY A 599 5.18 8.11 -15.37
N GLN A 600 5.44 6.80 -15.30
CA GLN A 600 5.79 6.13 -14.04
C GLN A 600 7.09 6.68 -13.42
N ALA A 601 8.10 7.00 -14.23
CA ALA A 601 9.35 7.61 -13.75
C ALA A 601 9.13 9.02 -13.18
N HIS A 602 8.33 9.85 -13.86
CA HIS A 602 7.96 11.17 -13.34
C HIS A 602 7.08 11.08 -12.08
N PHE A 603 6.12 10.16 -12.05
CA PHE A 603 5.31 9.89 -10.86
C PHE A 603 6.21 9.54 -9.66
N MET A 604 7.13 8.60 -9.82
CA MET A 604 8.08 8.22 -8.76
C MET A 604 9.04 9.37 -8.37
N LEU A 605 9.45 10.21 -9.32
CA LEU A 605 10.27 11.41 -9.04
C LEU A 605 9.53 12.35 -8.09
N HIS A 606 8.28 12.65 -8.41
CA HIS A 606 7.45 13.55 -7.62
C HIS A 606 7.04 12.93 -6.26
N LEU A 607 6.81 11.62 -6.17
CA LEU A 607 6.63 10.96 -4.86
C LEU A 607 7.87 11.06 -3.96
N ASN A 608 9.07 10.93 -4.54
CA ASN A 608 10.30 11.11 -3.77
C ASN A 608 10.45 12.54 -3.27
N ARG A 609 10.19 13.55 -4.12
CA ARG A 609 10.24 14.96 -3.72
C ARG A 609 9.18 15.29 -2.68
N MET A 610 7.95 14.79 -2.83
CA MET A 610 6.87 14.93 -1.86
C MET A 610 7.31 14.41 -0.48
N LEU A 611 7.76 13.16 -0.39
CA LEU A 611 8.16 12.58 0.90
C LEU A 611 9.40 13.28 1.48
N HIS A 612 10.33 13.71 0.64
CA HIS A 612 11.50 14.48 1.06
C HIS A 612 11.09 15.79 1.74
N GLN A 613 10.19 16.56 1.11
CA GLN A 613 9.72 17.82 1.69
C GLN A 613 8.83 17.61 2.91
N LEU A 614 7.97 16.59 2.92
CA LEU A 614 7.19 16.23 4.09
C LEU A 614 8.07 15.84 5.29
N THR A 615 9.19 15.16 5.04
CA THR A 615 10.16 14.81 6.08
C THR A 615 10.85 16.06 6.64
N LYS A 616 11.20 17.05 5.80
CA LYS A 616 11.70 18.35 6.27
C LYS A 616 10.66 19.11 7.08
N ALA A 617 9.41 19.15 6.62
CA ALA A 617 8.30 19.72 7.38
C ALA A 617 8.16 19.07 8.77
N TYR A 618 8.36 17.75 8.85
CA TYR A 618 8.33 17.01 10.11
C TYR A 618 9.44 17.45 11.06
N GLN A 619 10.67 17.57 10.56
CA GLN A 619 11.82 18.03 11.36
C GLN A 619 11.70 19.50 11.78
N SER A 620 11.08 20.35 10.95
CA SER A 620 10.92 21.78 11.22
C SER A 620 9.72 22.14 12.11
N HIS A 621 9.16 21.21 12.88
CA HIS A 621 7.96 21.44 13.72
C HIS A 621 8.08 22.58 14.74
N GLU A 622 9.29 22.94 15.16
CA GLU A 622 9.52 24.10 16.03
C GLU A 622 9.55 25.44 15.26
N GLN A 623 9.70 25.41 13.93
CA GLN A 623 9.84 26.56 13.03
C GLN A 623 8.65 26.66 12.08
N GLU A 624 7.55 27.26 12.55
CA GLU A 624 6.25 27.30 11.88
C GLU A 624 6.31 27.72 10.39
N ASN A 625 6.99 28.82 10.08
CA ASN A 625 7.11 29.30 8.69
C ASN A 625 7.88 28.32 7.79
N ALA A 626 8.93 27.68 8.32
CA ALA A 626 9.71 26.70 7.57
C ALA A 626 8.91 25.41 7.36
N GLN A 627 8.24 24.92 8.41
CA GLN A 627 7.34 23.77 8.31
C GLN A 627 6.24 24.01 7.27
N LEU A 628 5.58 25.17 7.30
CA LEU A 628 4.53 25.52 6.35
C LEU A 628 5.05 25.54 4.90
N GLY A 629 6.22 26.14 4.65
CA GLY A 629 6.85 26.17 3.34
C GLY A 629 7.09 24.75 2.79
N PHE A 630 7.66 23.86 3.60
CA PHE A 630 7.89 22.47 3.20
C PHE A 630 6.58 21.68 2.98
N LEU A 631 5.53 21.93 3.76
CA LEU A 631 4.22 21.31 3.53
C LEU A 631 3.60 21.76 2.20
N GLN A 632 3.74 23.03 1.84
CA GLN A 632 3.27 23.57 0.56
C GLN A 632 4.03 22.96 -0.62
N GLU A 633 5.36 22.87 -0.53
CA GLU A 633 6.19 22.18 -1.53
C GLU A 633 5.81 20.70 -1.66
N SER A 634 5.61 20.00 -0.53
CA SER A 634 5.15 18.61 -0.51
C SER A 634 3.80 18.43 -1.23
N LEU A 635 2.85 19.34 -1.01
CA LEU A 635 1.54 19.30 -1.67
C LEU A 635 1.65 19.56 -3.17
N GLN A 636 2.52 20.49 -3.59
CA GLN A 636 2.78 20.76 -5.01
C GLN A 636 3.36 19.54 -5.72
N GLU A 637 4.35 18.87 -5.10
CA GLU A 637 4.95 17.66 -5.65
C GLU A 637 3.92 16.51 -5.75
N LEU A 638 3.01 16.38 -4.78
CA LEU A 638 1.92 15.39 -4.88
C LEU A 638 0.97 15.68 -6.05
N ARG A 639 0.62 16.95 -6.28
CA ARG A 639 -0.21 17.36 -7.43
C ARG A 639 0.49 17.08 -8.76
N ALA A 640 1.80 17.31 -8.84
CA ALA A 640 2.57 16.96 -10.02
C ALA A 640 2.60 15.44 -10.26
N ALA A 641 2.73 14.63 -9.19
CA ALA A 641 2.62 13.17 -9.29
C ALA A 641 1.25 12.74 -9.85
N GLU A 642 0.16 13.34 -9.35
CA GLU A 642 -1.20 13.13 -9.85
C GLU A 642 -1.33 13.48 -11.34
N GLU A 643 -0.85 14.66 -11.74
CA GLU A 643 -0.89 15.09 -13.14
C GLU A 643 -0.22 14.09 -14.09
N TRP A 644 0.89 13.49 -13.67
CA TRP A 644 1.59 12.48 -14.46
C TRP A 644 0.82 11.17 -14.59
N LEU A 645 0.14 10.73 -13.54
CA LEU A 645 -0.75 9.56 -13.62
C LEU A 645 -1.92 9.85 -14.57
N ARG A 646 -2.58 11.00 -14.42
CA ARG A 646 -3.77 11.37 -15.21
C ARG A 646 -3.45 11.52 -16.70
N ARG A 647 -2.21 11.80 -17.10
CA ARG A 647 -1.79 11.77 -18.52
C ARG A 647 -1.91 10.40 -19.17
N ALA A 648 -1.87 9.32 -18.39
CA ALA A 648 -2.09 7.96 -18.87
C ALA A 648 -3.60 7.61 -18.97
N GLU A 649 -4.52 8.54 -18.74
CA GLU A 649 -5.95 8.34 -18.95
C GLU A 649 -6.32 8.82 -20.36
N HIS A 650 -6.51 7.88 -21.27
CA HIS A 650 -6.90 8.17 -22.65
C HIS A 650 -7.57 6.96 -23.32
N ASP A 651 -8.33 7.23 -24.38
CA ASP A 651 -9.06 6.25 -25.17
C ASP A 651 -9.93 5.32 -24.28
N ILE A 652 -9.62 4.03 -24.22
CA ILE A 652 -10.36 3.05 -23.42
C ILE A 652 -10.01 3.11 -21.93
N PHE A 653 -8.95 3.84 -21.54
CA PHE A 653 -8.49 4.00 -20.15
C PHE A 653 -8.88 5.36 -19.55
N ASP A 654 -9.90 6.01 -20.11
CA ASP A 654 -10.45 7.22 -19.51
C ASP A 654 -10.93 6.93 -18.07
N GLU A 655 -10.68 7.87 -17.16
CA GLU A 655 -10.97 7.75 -15.72
C GLU A 655 -10.32 6.53 -15.00
N TRP A 656 -9.26 5.91 -15.54
CA TRP A 656 -8.63 4.71 -14.97
C TRP A 656 -8.26 4.84 -13.49
N TYR A 657 -7.76 5.99 -13.04
CA TYR A 657 -7.35 6.24 -11.64
C TYR A 657 -8.46 6.89 -10.78
N SER A 658 -9.70 6.98 -11.28
CA SER A 658 -10.83 7.57 -10.53
C SER A 658 -11.18 6.81 -9.25
N ASN A 659 -10.94 5.50 -9.23
CA ASN A 659 -11.28 4.61 -8.13
C ASN A 659 -10.08 4.21 -7.26
N ASP A 660 -8.95 4.93 -7.35
CA ASP A 660 -7.79 4.69 -6.47
C ASP A 660 -8.19 4.78 -4.99
N ASN A 661 -8.26 3.61 -4.36
CA ASN A 661 -8.56 3.49 -2.93
C ASN A 661 -7.46 2.72 -2.18
N LYS A 662 -6.50 2.14 -2.90
CA LYS A 662 -5.38 1.43 -2.31
C LYS A 662 -4.22 2.36 -2.03
N PHE A 663 -3.76 3.11 -3.03
CA PHE A 663 -2.73 4.13 -2.83
C PHE A 663 -3.32 5.29 -2.04
N GLY A 664 -4.53 5.72 -2.42
CA GLY A 664 -5.30 6.73 -1.70
C GLY A 664 -4.77 8.14 -1.92
N LEU A 665 -4.42 8.45 -3.16
CA LEU A 665 -3.83 9.73 -3.58
C LEU A 665 -4.65 10.92 -3.07
N GLU A 666 -5.97 10.83 -3.19
CA GLU A 666 -6.86 11.93 -2.83
C GLU A 666 -6.96 12.16 -1.33
N LYS A 667 -6.93 11.08 -0.56
CA LYS A 667 -6.87 11.16 0.90
C LYS A 667 -5.56 11.82 1.37
N ILE A 668 -4.43 11.48 0.75
CA ILE A 668 -3.14 12.10 1.08
C ILE A 668 -3.18 13.59 0.72
N LYS A 669 -3.70 13.95 -0.46
CA LYS A 669 -3.83 15.33 -0.92
C LYS A 669 -4.69 16.18 0.00
N GLN A 670 -5.84 15.65 0.44
CA GLN A 670 -6.73 16.32 1.40
C GLN A 670 -6.04 16.56 2.76
N ARG A 671 -5.33 15.56 3.29
CA ARG A 671 -4.60 15.69 4.55
C ARG A 671 -3.47 16.70 4.48
N LEU A 672 -2.66 16.67 3.42
CA LEU A 672 -1.62 17.69 3.19
C LEU A 672 -2.22 19.09 3.07
N THR A 673 -3.32 19.24 2.31
CA THR A 673 -4.02 20.53 2.18
C THR A 673 -4.43 21.07 3.54
N LYS A 674 -5.04 20.23 4.39
CA LYS A 674 -5.41 20.62 5.76
C LYS A 674 -4.21 21.02 6.62
N LEU A 675 -3.06 20.35 6.47
CA LEU A 675 -1.83 20.72 7.18
C LEU A 675 -1.21 22.02 6.68
N THR A 676 -1.49 22.43 5.43
CA THR A 676 -1.04 23.73 4.89
C THR A 676 -1.95 24.89 5.27
N GLU A 677 -3.13 24.63 5.85
CA GLU A 677 -4.00 25.67 6.36
C GLU A 677 -3.48 26.15 7.72
N PRO A 678 -3.51 27.46 8.02
CA PRO A 678 -3.19 27.95 9.35
C PRO A 678 -4.06 27.25 10.39
N SER A 679 -3.47 26.70 11.46
CA SER A 679 -4.24 26.12 12.56
C SER A 679 -5.16 27.19 13.13
N ALA A 680 -6.46 27.09 12.88
CA ALA A 680 -7.42 28.00 13.48
C ALA A 680 -7.29 27.91 15.00
N ILE A 681 -7.09 29.06 15.65
CA ILE A 681 -7.08 29.14 17.12
C ILE A 681 -8.47 28.70 17.59
N ASP A 682 -8.55 27.67 18.44
CA ASP A 682 -9.82 27.25 19.04
C ASP A 682 -10.25 28.34 20.03
N THR A 683 -11.20 29.17 19.61
CA THR A 683 -11.73 30.27 20.43
C THR A 683 -12.44 29.77 21.69
N ASN A 684 -12.85 28.49 21.71
CA ASN A 684 -13.50 27.84 22.84
C ASN A 684 -12.51 27.15 23.79
N PHE A 685 -11.21 27.18 23.49
CA PHE A 685 -10.18 26.71 24.41
C PHE A 685 -9.56 27.88 25.16
N HIS A 686 -10.05 28.12 26.37
CA HIS A 686 -9.62 29.23 27.24
C HIS A 686 -8.40 28.81 28.05
N VAL A 687 -7.24 29.43 27.80
CA VAL A 687 -6.00 29.10 28.50
C VAL A 687 -5.64 30.16 29.55
N TYR A 688 -5.05 29.75 30.66
CA TYR A 688 -4.66 30.61 31.78
C TYR A 688 -3.22 30.37 32.19
N LEU A 689 -2.48 31.45 32.41
CA LEU A 689 -1.08 31.41 32.83
C LEU A 689 -0.97 31.42 34.36
N LEU A 690 -0.31 30.41 34.93
CA LEU A 690 -0.17 30.22 36.37
C LEU A 690 1.28 30.49 36.75
N VAL A 691 1.54 31.65 37.37
CA VAL A 691 2.89 32.15 37.63
C VAL A 691 3.06 32.57 39.09
N GLY A 692 4.31 32.59 39.56
CA GLY A 692 4.65 32.86 40.96
C GLY A 692 5.48 31.76 41.58
N GLN A 693 5.34 31.55 42.88
CA GLN A 693 6.23 30.67 43.65
C GLN A 693 5.52 29.42 44.20
N SER A 694 6.04 28.84 45.28
CA SER A 694 5.67 27.52 45.80
C SER A 694 4.19 27.36 46.15
N ASN A 695 3.48 28.43 46.49
CA ASN A 695 2.04 28.38 46.75
C ASN A 695 1.18 28.33 45.46
N MET A 696 1.67 28.86 44.32
CA MET A 696 1.07 28.59 43.00
C MET A 696 1.36 27.15 42.56
N ALA A 697 2.60 26.70 42.77
CA ALA A 697 2.99 25.33 42.47
C ALA A 697 2.21 24.31 43.32
N GLY A 698 1.85 24.69 44.55
CA GLY A 698 1.13 23.86 45.50
C GLY A 698 2.08 22.97 46.30
N ARG A 699 1.81 22.84 47.61
CA ARG A 699 2.47 21.89 48.53
C ARG A 699 1.46 21.11 49.39
N GLY A 700 0.17 21.24 49.09
CA GLY A 700 -0.87 20.47 49.77
C GLY A 700 -0.70 18.97 49.51
N LYS A 701 -1.02 18.14 50.51
CA LYS A 701 -0.97 16.68 50.38
C LYS A 701 -1.99 16.19 49.36
N LEU A 702 -1.57 15.30 48.46
CA LEU A 702 -2.46 14.63 47.51
C LEU A 702 -3.51 13.79 48.25
N ASP A 703 -4.75 13.82 47.78
CA ASP A 703 -5.87 13.05 48.32
C ASP A 703 -6.64 12.34 47.20
N SER A 704 -7.78 11.73 47.51
CA SER A 704 -8.62 11.04 46.53
C SER A 704 -9.16 11.99 45.44
N ALA A 705 -9.40 13.26 45.75
CA ALA A 705 -9.89 14.24 44.78
C ALA A 705 -8.80 14.69 43.78
N SER A 706 -7.52 14.53 44.13
CA SER A 706 -6.38 14.74 43.23
C SER A 706 -6.32 13.76 42.06
N LYS A 707 -7.03 12.63 42.14
CA LYS A 707 -7.08 11.59 41.08
C LYS A 707 -8.27 11.74 40.11
N ILE A 708 -9.15 12.70 40.35
CA ILE A 708 -10.35 12.90 39.52
C ILE A 708 -9.95 13.67 38.25
N ILE A 709 -10.08 13.00 37.11
CA ILE A 709 -9.85 13.58 35.78
C ILE A 709 -11.16 14.22 35.29
N ASP A 710 -11.06 15.47 34.83
CA ASP A 710 -12.10 16.16 34.08
C ASP A 710 -11.63 16.32 32.64
N SER A 711 -12.37 15.77 31.67
CA SER A 711 -11.96 15.78 30.26
C SER A 711 -11.93 17.19 29.65
N ALA A 712 -12.63 18.15 30.24
CA ALA A 712 -12.67 19.54 29.77
C ALA A 712 -11.53 20.40 30.34
N ILE A 713 -10.71 19.86 31.26
CA ILE A 713 -9.61 20.57 31.90
C ILE A 713 -8.28 19.94 31.49
N LEU A 714 -7.48 20.71 30.77
CA LEU A 714 -6.16 20.32 30.29
C LEU A 714 -5.08 21.13 31.00
N THR A 715 -3.87 20.58 31.03
CA THR A 715 -2.68 21.30 31.47
C THR A 715 -1.51 21.03 30.54
N LEU A 716 -0.62 22.01 30.41
CA LEU A 716 0.60 21.86 29.63
C LEU A 716 1.66 21.14 30.48
N ASP A 717 2.17 20.01 30.00
CA ASP A 717 3.23 19.28 30.68
C ASP A 717 4.62 19.97 30.52
N SER A 718 5.68 19.30 30.98
CA SER A 718 7.06 19.80 30.87
C SER A 718 7.60 19.82 29.43
N ASN A 719 7.02 19.01 28.54
CA ASN A 719 7.40 18.93 27.13
C ASN A 719 6.61 19.92 26.25
N GLY A 720 5.60 20.59 26.80
CA GLY A 720 4.73 21.48 26.03
C GLY A 720 3.50 20.79 25.44
N MET A 721 3.16 19.58 25.90
CA MET A 721 2.01 18.81 25.43
C MET A 721 0.78 19.05 26.33
N TRP A 722 -0.40 19.12 25.71
CA TRP A 722 -1.66 19.16 26.45
C TRP A 722 -2.04 17.77 26.98
N VAL A 723 -2.17 17.65 28.29
CA VAL A 723 -2.61 16.42 28.97
C VAL A 723 -3.79 16.73 29.90
N HIS A 724 -4.53 15.70 30.28
CA HIS A 724 -5.57 15.86 31.30
C HIS A 724 -4.97 16.33 32.63
N ALA A 725 -5.57 17.37 33.24
CA ALA A 725 -5.03 17.95 34.45
C ALA A 725 -5.25 17.05 35.68
N MET A 726 -4.17 16.78 36.42
CA MET A 726 -4.17 16.09 37.72
C MET A 726 -3.17 16.75 38.66
N ASP A 727 -3.44 16.78 39.97
CA ASP A 727 -2.47 17.32 40.93
C ASP A 727 -1.27 16.34 41.09
N PRO A 728 -0.02 16.83 41.14
CA PRO A 728 0.39 18.22 40.92
C PRO A 728 0.48 18.57 39.42
N ILE A 729 -0.01 19.76 39.05
CA ILE A 729 0.13 20.27 37.66
C ILE A 729 1.47 20.96 37.41
N HIS A 730 2.16 21.41 38.46
CA HIS A 730 3.47 22.02 38.37
C HIS A 730 4.57 20.99 38.59
N PHE A 731 5.69 21.19 37.90
CA PHE A 731 6.86 20.31 37.93
C PHE A 731 8.12 21.08 38.38
N ASP A 732 7.93 22.12 39.21
CA ASP A 732 9.02 22.99 39.68
C ASP A 732 10.01 22.22 40.58
N LYS A 733 9.48 21.35 41.45
CA LYS A 733 10.22 20.54 42.43
C LYS A 733 9.46 19.25 42.72
N SER A 734 10.16 18.24 43.23
CA SER A 734 9.56 16.98 43.70
C SER A 734 8.53 17.15 44.83
N ALA A 735 8.55 18.29 45.52
CA ALA A 735 7.60 18.64 46.57
C ALA A 735 6.28 19.24 46.04
N ALA A 736 6.10 19.37 44.72
CA ALA A 736 4.85 19.86 44.14
C ALA A 736 3.67 18.96 44.56
N GLY A 737 2.58 19.60 45.00
CA GLY A 737 1.38 18.94 45.52
C GLY A 737 0.12 19.64 45.05
N VAL A 738 -0.93 19.61 45.86
CA VAL A 738 -2.19 20.32 45.53
C VAL A 738 -1.96 21.82 45.59
N GLY A 739 -2.28 22.50 44.48
CA GLY A 739 -2.26 23.96 44.32
C GLY A 739 -3.63 24.52 43.92
N PRO A 740 -3.73 25.83 43.63
CA PRO A 740 -5.01 26.45 43.28
C PRO A 740 -5.50 26.14 41.86
N GLY A 741 -4.63 25.69 40.96
CA GLY A 741 -4.88 25.64 39.51
C GLY A 741 -6.08 24.81 39.06
N ILE A 742 -6.20 23.55 39.49
CA ILE A 742 -7.32 22.68 39.08
C ILE A 742 -8.64 23.18 39.66
N SER A 743 -8.65 23.62 40.92
CA SER A 743 -9.87 24.15 41.54
C SER A 743 -10.31 25.46 40.89
N PHE A 744 -9.36 26.29 40.45
CA PHE A 744 -9.61 27.46 39.62
C PHE A 744 -10.27 27.06 38.29
N ALA A 745 -9.70 26.10 37.57
CA ALA A 745 -10.24 25.66 36.28
C ALA A 745 -11.67 25.13 36.38
N ARG A 746 -11.95 24.29 37.41
CA ARG A 746 -13.30 23.76 37.65
C ARG A 746 -14.31 24.86 37.93
N GLU A 747 -13.93 25.85 38.73
CA GLU A 747 -14.81 26.97 39.06
C GLU A 747 -15.00 27.92 37.89
N MET A 748 -13.99 28.13 37.04
CA MET A 748 -14.14 28.87 35.77
C MET A 748 -15.08 28.15 34.82
N LEU A 749 -14.87 26.84 34.60
CA LEU A 749 -15.71 26.02 33.73
C LEU A 749 -17.17 26.01 34.19
N ALA A 750 -17.42 25.96 35.50
CA ALA A 750 -18.77 26.01 36.08
C ALA A 750 -19.49 27.36 35.86
N LYS A 751 -18.76 28.42 35.49
CA LYS A 751 -19.33 29.74 35.17
C LYS A 751 -19.52 29.97 33.66
N GLU A 752 -19.02 29.07 32.81
CA GLU A 752 -19.21 29.16 31.37
C GLU A 752 -20.63 28.71 30.99
N SER A 753 -21.29 29.47 30.12
CA SER A 753 -22.62 29.13 29.61
C SER A 753 -22.60 28.17 28.42
N ASP A 754 -21.46 28.09 27.72
CA ASP A 754 -21.26 27.20 26.59
C ASP A 754 -20.56 25.91 27.04
N SER A 755 -21.25 24.78 26.88
CA SER A 755 -20.74 23.45 27.20
C SER A 755 -19.56 23.00 26.32
N GLY A 756 -19.26 23.71 25.24
CA GLY A 756 -18.11 23.49 24.38
C GLY A 756 -16.80 24.11 24.88
N ILE A 757 -16.83 24.95 25.94
CA ILE A 757 -15.62 25.56 26.48
C ILE A 757 -14.75 24.52 27.19
N ARG A 758 -13.44 24.60 26.92
CA ARG A 758 -12.40 23.85 27.63
C ARG A 758 -11.45 24.81 28.32
N ILE A 759 -10.91 24.40 29.47
CA ILE A 759 -9.95 25.21 30.24
C ILE A 759 -8.56 24.60 30.15
N GLY A 760 -7.58 25.38 29.72
CA GLY A 760 -6.17 25.01 29.69
C GLY A 760 -5.35 25.71 30.77
N LEU A 761 -4.57 24.97 31.55
CA LEU A 761 -3.68 25.51 32.57
C LEU A 761 -2.22 25.48 32.10
N ILE A 762 -1.52 26.61 32.21
CA ILE A 762 -0.11 26.77 31.83
C ILE A 762 0.73 26.94 33.11
N PRO A 763 1.27 25.83 33.69
CA PRO A 763 1.80 25.81 35.06
C PRO A 763 3.26 26.28 35.17
N CYS A 764 3.53 27.57 35.29
CA CYS A 764 4.87 28.18 35.21
C CYS A 764 5.48 28.58 36.56
N ALA A 765 4.88 28.22 37.70
CA ALA A 765 5.41 28.59 39.01
C ALA A 765 6.79 27.99 39.30
N VAL A 766 7.66 28.76 39.98
CA VAL A 766 9.00 28.33 40.40
C VAL A 766 9.18 28.59 41.89
N GLY A 767 9.20 27.52 42.70
CA GLY A 767 9.27 27.64 44.15
C GLY A 767 10.60 28.21 44.66
N GLY A 768 10.53 29.25 45.50
CA GLY A 768 11.68 29.86 46.16
C GLY A 768 12.22 31.13 45.49
N THR A 769 11.67 31.53 44.34
CA THR A 769 12.05 32.77 43.65
C THR A 769 11.38 34.00 44.26
N SER A 770 12.06 35.15 44.25
CA SER A 770 11.44 36.46 44.46
C SER A 770 10.95 37.06 43.13
N ILE A 771 10.15 38.13 43.18
CA ILE A 771 9.75 38.88 41.97
C ILE A 771 10.96 39.37 41.14
N ASP A 772 12.13 39.52 41.75
CA ASP A 772 13.36 39.96 41.08
C ASP A 772 13.86 38.96 40.03
N ARG A 773 13.39 37.71 40.03
CA ARG A 773 13.71 36.69 39.03
C ARG A 773 12.68 36.63 37.89
N TRP A 774 11.63 37.43 37.95
CA TRP A 774 10.52 37.41 36.99
C TRP A 774 10.65 38.53 35.94
N PHE A 775 11.87 38.81 35.49
CA PHE A 775 12.13 39.74 34.40
C PHE A 775 12.99 39.05 33.33
N ALA A 776 12.88 39.52 32.08
CA ALA A 776 13.58 38.93 30.94
C ALA A 776 15.09 38.81 31.19
N GLY A 777 15.64 37.60 30.96
CA GLY A 777 17.05 37.29 31.13
C GLY A 777 17.51 37.04 32.57
N GLU A 778 16.63 37.16 33.57
CA GLU A 778 16.98 36.91 34.97
C GLU A 778 16.94 35.41 35.30
N GLN A 779 18.12 34.82 35.49
CA GLN A 779 18.23 33.45 35.98
C GLN A 779 18.09 33.41 37.52
N ASP A 780 17.38 32.40 38.03
CA ASP A 780 17.44 32.06 39.44
C ASP A 780 18.73 31.29 39.76
N PRO A 781 19.55 31.75 40.72
CA PRO A 781 20.85 31.12 41.00
C PRO A 781 20.73 29.71 41.58
N VAL A 782 19.60 29.36 42.19
CA VAL A 782 19.37 28.07 42.86
C VAL A 782 18.73 27.08 41.91
N THR A 783 17.61 27.43 41.28
CA THR A 783 16.88 26.53 40.40
C THR A 783 17.43 26.51 38.98
N LYS A 784 18.28 27.47 38.62
CA LYS A 784 18.80 27.69 37.26
C LYS A 784 17.73 28.00 36.20
N ALA A 785 16.48 28.14 36.61
CA ALA A 785 15.37 28.49 35.74
C ALA A 785 15.43 29.97 35.33
N PHE A 786 14.76 30.30 34.23
CA PHE A 786 14.49 31.66 33.78
C PHE A 786 12.98 31.90 33.87
N PRO A 787 12.41 32.16 35.07
CA PRO A 787 10.97 32.05 35.31
C PRO A 787 10.10 32.87 34.35
N TYR A 788 10.55 34.07 34.00
CA TYR A 788 9.85 34.93 33.05
C TYR A 788 9.91 34.39 31.62
N ASP A 789 11.11 34.08 31.13
CA ASP A 789 11.33 33.62 29.76
C ASP A 789 10.66 32.24 29.52
N ASP A 790 10.70 31.35 30.51
CA ASP A 790 10.01 30.07 30.50
C ASP A 790 8.48 30.26 30.45
N ALA A 791 7.94 31.24 31.19
CA ALA A 791 6.52 31.56 31.17
C ALA A 791 6.05 32.10 29.81
N ILE A 792 6.83 33.02 29.20
CA ILE A 792 6.54 33.55 27.86
C ILE A 792 6.57 32.44 26.81
N ARG A 793 7.62 31.61 26.82
CA ARG A 793 7.75 30.48 25.89
C ARG A 793 6.54 29.54 25.98
N ARG A 794 6.12 29.17 27.19
CA ARG A 794 5.00 28.23 27.39
C ARG A 794 3.63 28.86 27.10
N ALA A 795 3.46 30.15 27.38
CA ALA A 795 2.25 30.87 26.99
C ALA A 795 2.11 30.95 25.47
N ASN A 796 3.20 31.22 24.74
CA ASN A 796 3.18 31.22 23.27
C ASN A 796 2.83 29.84 22.69
N VAL A 797 3.32 28.75 23.27
CA VAL A 797 2.90 27.38 22.88
C VAL A 797 1.40 27.19 23.09
N ALA A 798 0.88 27.57 24.26
CA ALA A 798 -0.54 27.41 24.58
C ALA A 798 -1.45 28.26 23.65
N MET A 799 -1.03 29.47 23.31
CA MET A 799 -1.78 30.40 22.46
C MET A 799 -1.87 29.96 20.99
N ARG A 800 -1.09 28.95 20.55
CA ARG A 800 -1.27 28.32 19.23
C ARG A 800 -2.55 27.49 19.12
N LYS A 801 -3.11 27.06 20.26
CA LYS A 801 -4.29 26.18 20.30
C LYS A 801 -5.49 26.80 20.98
N GLY A 802 -5.30 27.84 21.81
CA GLY A 802 -6.36 28.47 22.57
C GLY A 802 -6.14 29.94 22.81
N VAL A 803 -7.12 30.60 23.42
CA VAL A 803 -7.10 32.04 23.71
C VAL A 803 -6.68 32.26 25.15
N LEU A 804 -5.60 33.03 25.38
CA LEU A 804 -5.19 33.43 26.73
C LEU A 804 -6.26 34.34 27.34
N LYS A 805 -6.88 33.90 28.44
CA LYS A 805 -7.98 34.62 29.11
C LYS A 805 -7.58 35.30 30.40
N GLY A 806 -6.39 35.04 30.93
CA GLY A 806 -5.92 35.69 32.14
C GLY A 806 -4.67 35.06 32.75
N ILE A 807 -4.10 35.77 33.73
CA ILE A 807 -2.87 35.41 34.42
C ILE A 807 -3.14 35.37 35.93
N LEU A 808 -2.73 34.30 36.59
CA LEU A 808 -2.75 34.17 38.05
C LEU A 808 -1.33 34.34 38.57
N TRP A 809 -1.16 35.28 39.48
CA TRP A 809 0.10 35.57 40.16
C TRP A 809 -0.01 35.26 41.64
N HIS A 810 0.82 34.34 42.13
CA HIS A 810 0.89 34.03 43.56
C HIS A 810 2.33 34.06 44.05
N GLN A 811 2.76 35.24 44.49
CA GLN A 811 4.11 35.50 44.97
C GLN A 811 4.12 36.67 45.95
N GLY A 812 4.95 36.56 46.99
CA GLY A 812 5.22 37.66 47.91
C GLY A 812 6.06 37.27 49.12
N GLU A 813 6.16 35.98 49.43
CA GLU A 813 6.78 35.49 50.66
C GLU A 813 8.28 35.75 50.73
N ALA A 814 9.00 35.71 49.59
CA ALA A 814 10.42 36.06 49.51
C ALA A 814 10.68 37.58 49.60
N ASN A 815 9.62 38.39 49.51
CA ASN A 815 9.66 39.85 49.54
C ASN A 815 8.97 40.42 50.81
N ASN A 816 8.59 39.56 51.75
CA ASN A 816 7.81 39.90 52.94
C ASN A 816 8.65 40.48 54.09
N SER A 817 9.40 41.53 53.78
CA SER A 817 10.13 42.41 54.71
C SER A 817 9.74 43.85 54.41
N LYS A 818 9.80 44.78 55.37
CA LYS A 818 9.38 46.17 55.15
C LYS A 818 10.09 46.82 53.95
N GLU A 819 11.38 46.56 53.81
CA GLU A 819 12.24 47.13 52.77
C GLU A 819 11.85 46.58 51.39
N ARG A 820 11.79 45.25 51.24
CA ARG A 820 11.43 44.62 49.95
C ARG A 820 9.97 44.81 49.55
N ALA A 821 9.06 44.93 50.52
CA ALA A 821 7.65 45.21 50.26
C ALA A 821 7.47 46.62 49.69
N ALA A 822 8.23 47.61 50.17
CA ALA A 822 8.17 48.98 49.67
C ALA A 822 8.56 49.11 48.17
N GLU A 823 9.46 48.27 47.68
CA GLU A 823 9.85 48.24 46.26
C GLU A 823 8.91 47.42 45.37
N TYR A 824 8.05 46.60 45.97
CA TYR A 824 7.22 45.64 45.26
C TYR A 824 6.20 46.25 44.28
N PRO A 825 5.52 47.39 44.57
CA PRO A 825 4.55 47.98 43.64
C PRO A 825 5.15 48.25 42.26
N ASN A 826 6.33 48.88 42.21
CA ASN A 826 7.00 49.24 40.96
C ASN A 826 7.40 48.00 40.16
N LYS A 827 7.87 46.95 40.85
CA LYS A 827 8.25 45.68 40.22
C LYS A 827 7.03 44.94 39.67
N LEU A 828 5.91 44.92 40.42
CA LEU A 828 4.67 44.29 40.01
C LEU A 828 4.04 44.99 38.80
N VAL A 829 3.99 46.33 38.79
CA VAL A 829 3.52 47.11 37.63
C VAL A 829 4.35 46.78 36.38
N LYS A 830 5.68 46.78 36.52
CA LYS A 830 6.60 46.46 35.42
C LYS A 830 6.41 45.02 34.92
N LEU A 831 6.22 44.06 35.83
CA LEU A 831 5.96 42.67 35.50
C LEU A 831 4.69 42.50 34.66
N VAL A 832 3.57 43.08 35.12
CA VAL A 832 2.28 43.00 34.42
C VAL A 832 2.37 43.66 33.05
N HIS A 833 2.99 44.85 32.98
CA HIS A 833 3.23 45.53 31.71
C HIS A 833 4.03 44.64 30.74
N ASN A 834 5.10 44.00 31.20
CA ASN A 834 5.92 43.12 30.36
C ASN A 834 5.13 41.91 29.88
N PHE A 835 4.34 41.22 30.73
CA PHE A 835 3.49 40.12 30.29
C PHE A 835 2.48 40.56 29.22
N ARG A 836 1.80 41.69 29.42
CA ARG A 836 0.80 42.19 28.46
C ARG A 836 1.44 42.60 27.13
N ARG A 837 2.62 43.19 27.17
CA ARG A 837 3.42 43.53 25.98
C ARG A 837 3.87 42.28 25.24
N ASP A 838 4.53 41.35 25.94
CA ASP A 838 5.22 40.22 25.32
C ASP A 838 4.27 39.08 24.91
N LEU A 839 3.06 39.02 25.50
CA LEU A 839 1.95 38.14 25.09
C LEU A 839 0.88 38.87 24.28
N ASN A 840 1.12 40.13 23.92
CA ASN A 840 0.29 40.96 23.06
C ASN A 840 -1.21 40.98 23.43
N GLY A 841 -1.54 41.39 24.66
CA GLY A 841 -2.93 41.60 25.05
C GLY A 841 -3.12 42.16 26.47
N ASP A 842 -4.25 42.82 26.69
CA ASP A 842 -4.64 43.37 27.99
C ASP A 842 -5.48 42.34 28.76
N PHE A 843 -4.81 41.27 29.21
CA PHE A 843 -5.49 40.19 29.93
C PHE A 843 -5.67 40.52 31.41
N PRO A 844 -6.73 39.99 32.06
CA PRO A 844 -6.91 40.15 33.49
C PRO A 844 -5.75 39.52 34.27
N PHE A 845 -5.29 40.23 35.30
CA PHE A 845 -4.19 39.79 36.16
C PHE A 845 -4.67 39.68 37.60
N VAL A 846 -4.76 38.46 38.14
CA VAL A 846 -5.25 38.24 39.50
C VAL A 846 -4.09 37.87 40.43
N VAL A 847 -3.94 38.65 41.49
CA VAL A 847 -2.88 38.51 42.50
C VAL A 847 -3.44 37.83 43.75
N GLY A 848 -2.69 36.97 44.41
CA GLY A 848 -3.10 36.37 45.68
C GLY A 848 -2.28 36.83 46.86
N GLU A 849 -2.94 37.03 48.00
CA GLU A 849 -2.28 37.30 49.26
C GLU A 849 -1.44 36.12 49.75
N ILE A 850 -0.38 36.41 50.49
CA ILE A 850 0.35 35.38 51.24
C ILE A 850 -0.44 34.97 52.50
N GLY A 851 -0.20 33.76 52.99
CA GLY A 851 -0.97 33.17 54.10
C GLY A 851 -0.87 33.93 55.43
N TYR A 852 -2.00 33.97 56.15
CA TYR A 852 -2.17 34.70 57.41
C TYR A 852 -1.54 34.00 58.63
N PHE A 853 -0.84 32.90 58.41
CA PHE A 853 -0.07 32.17 59.43
C PHE A 853 1.35 32.74 59.66
N LYS A 854 1.78 33.75 58.89
CA LYS A 854 3.03 34.51 59.14
C LYS A 854 2.80 35.70 60.06
N SER A 855 3.61 35.91 61.10
CA SER A 855 3.39 36.98 62.10
C SER A 855 3.52 38.41 61.57
N GLN A 856 4.32 38.63 60.52
CA GLN A 856 4.42 39.93 59.83
C GLN A 856 4.11 39.73 58.36
N ARG A 857 3.29 40.61 57.77
CA ARG A 857 2.82 40.50 56.38
C ARG A 857 2.77 41.86 55.63
N PRO A 858 3.81 42.72 55.70
CA PRO A 858 3.79 44.01 55.00
C PRO A 858 3.54 43.88 53.48
N ILE A 859 3.82 42.71 52.90
CA ILE A 859 3.52 42.47 51.49
C ILE A 859 2.03 42.42 51.18
N ASN A 860 1.16 41.92 52.08
CA ASN A 860 -0.29 41.87 51.82
C ASN A 860 -0.89 43.27 51.72
N ASP A 861 -0.42 44.24 52.51
CA ASP A 861 -0.85 45.63 52.41
C ASP A 861 -0.58 46.20 51.02
N VAL A 862 0.58 45.83 50.44
CA VAL A 862 0.97 46.22 49.08
C VAL A 862 0.14 45.49 48.02
N LEU A 863 0.00 44.16 48.13
CA LEU A 863 -0.78 43.37 47.17
C LEU A 863 -2.25 43.82 47.14
N ASN A 864 -2.82 44.18 48.28
CA ASN A 864 -4.21 44.67 48.36
C ASN A 864 -4.42 46.01 47.67
N GLN A 865 -3.38 46.83 47.57
CA GLN A 865 -3.44 48.10 46.84
C GLN A 865 -3.22 47.91 45.33
N SER A 866 -2.79 46.73 44.86
CA SER A 866 -2.43 46.53 43.45
C SER A 866 -3.50 46.91 42.43
N PRO A 867 -4.81 46.68 42.67
CA PRO A 867 -5.85 47.09 41.72
C PRO A 867 -5.97 48.61 41.52
N THR A 868 -5.43 49.41 42.45
CA THR A 868 -5.46 50.89 42.33
C THR A 868 -4.42 51.43 41.35
N TYR A 869 -3.37 50.66 41.05
CA TYR A 869 -2.27 51.08 40.19
C TYR A 869 -1.94 50.08 39.07
N ILE A 870 -2.65 48.95 38.98
CA ILE A 870 -2.60 47.98 37.87
C ILE A 870 -4.02 47.84 37.32
N PRO A 871 -4.33 48.45 36.17
CA PRO A 871 -5.64 48.31 35.52
C PRO A 871 -5.95 46.83 35.17
N HIS A 872 -7.23 46.50 35.14
CA HIS A 872 -7.71 45.13 34.83
C HIS A 872 -7.06 44.05 35.70
N SER A 873 -6.96 44.35 37.00
CA SER A 873 -6.42 43.43 38.00
C SER A 873 -7.32 43.32 39.23
N ALA A 874 -7.14 42.24 39.99
CA ALA A 874 -7.83 42.00 41.24
C ALA A 874 -6.89 41.29 42.23
N VAL A 875 -7.23 41.37 43.51
CA VAL A 875 -6.54 40.65 44.58
C VAL A 875 -7.49 39.62 45.20
N VAL A 876 -6.97 38.43 45.51
CA VAL A 876 -7.71 37.39 46.22
C VAL A 876 -7.16 37.18 47.62
N SER A 877 -8.07 37.15 48.59
CA SER A 877 -7.66 37.07 49.98
C SER A 877 -7.22 35.67 50.39
N ALA A 878 -6.23 35.61 51.29
CA ALA A 878 -5.79 34.40 51.98
C ALA A 878 -6.35 34.30 53.42
N GLU A 879 -7.29 35.18 53.79
CA GLU A 879 -7.92 35.15 55.11
C GLU A 879 -8.74 33.86 55.30
N GLY A 880 -8.62 33.29 56.51
CA GLY A 880 -9.26 32.03 56.89
C GLY A 880 -8.59 30.76 56.34
N LEU A 881 -7.51 30.90 55.56
CA LEU A 881 -6.75 29.78 55.02
C LEU A 881 -5.71 29.25 56.02
N LYS A 882 -5.42 27.95 55.95
CA LYS A 882 -4.53 27.20 56.84
C LYS A 882 -3.27 26.74 56.12
N ASP A 883 -2.20 26.53 56.87
CA ASP A 883 -0.95 25.94 56.38
C ASP A 883 -0.87 24.43 56.57
N VAL A 884 0.08 23.79 55.90
CA VAL A 884 0.43 22.38 56.06
C VAL A 884 1.16 22.06 57.38
N GLY A 885 1.36 23.06 58.26
CA GLY A 885 2.11 22.97 59.51
C GLY A 885 3.52 23.57 59.45
N ASP A 886 3.92 24.15 58.32
CA ASP A 886 5.23 24.77 58.10
C ASP A 886 5.21 26.31 58.13
N ARG A 887 4.04 26.89 58.43
CA ARG A 887 3.78 28.34 58.47
C ARG A 887 4.13 29.06 57.16
N THR A 888 4.11 28.36 56.03
CA THR A 888 4.48 28.90 54.73
C THR A 888 3.52 28.48 53.62
N HIS A 889 3.18 27.19 53.53
CA HIS A 889 2.43 26.67 52.41
C HIS A 889 1.00 26.29 52.78
N PHE A 890 0.04 26.62 51.91
CA PHE A 890 -1.36 26.30 52.13
C PHE A 890 -1.64 24.80 52.15
N ASP A 891 -2.50 24.36 53.07
CA ASP A 891 -3.01 22.99 53.06
C ASP A 891 -3.95 22.72 51.88
N THR A 892 -4.26 21.45 51.64
CA THR A 892 -5.06 21.01 50.49
C THR A 892 -6.45 21.68 50.42
N PRO A 893 -7.25 21.74 51.52
CA PRO A 893 -8.51 22.50 51.51
C PRO A 893 -8.32 23.98 51.19
N SER A 894 -7.29 24.62 51.75
CA SER A 894 -7.03 26.04 51.57
C SER A 894 -6.58 26.38 50.15
N ALA A 895 -5.72 25.57 49.54
CA ALA A 895 -5.28 25.74 48.16
C ALA A 895 -6.47 25.68 47.18
N ARG A 896 -7.42 24.75 47.41
CA ARG A 896 -8.64 24.65 46.60
C ARG A 896 -9.57 25.84 46.79
N LEU A 897 -9.80 26.27 48.04
CA LEU A 897 -10.60 27.46 48.31
C LEU A 897 -9.99 28.71 47.67
N LEU A 898 -8.66 28.84 47.72
CA LEU A 898 -7.93 29.91 47.05
C LEU A 898 -8.14 29.86 45.53
N GLY A 899 -8.10 28.67 44.91
CA GLY A 899 -8.44 28.48 43.49
C GLY A 899 -9.84 28.98 43.12
N LYS A 900 -10.85 28.72 43.96
CA LYS A 900 -12.21 29.27 43.76
C LYS A 900 -12.23 30.80 43.83
N ARG A 901 -11.54 31.39 44.82
CA ARG A 901 -11.43 32.85 44.96
C ARG A 901 -10.75 33.47 43.71
N TYR A 902 -9.70 32.83 43.18
CA TYR A 902 -9.08 33.21 41.91
C TYR A 902 -10.08 33.21 40.75
N ALA A 903 -10.90 32.17 40.63
CA ALA A 903 -11.86 32.05 39.54
C ALA A 903 -12.95 33.12 39.62
N GLU A 904 -13.48 33.39 40.81
CA GLU A 904 -14.47 34.46 41.02
C GLU A 904 -13.92 35.85 40.63
N ALA A 905 -12.69 36.16 41.03
CA ALA A 905 -12.05 37.43 40.69
C ALA A 905 -11.77 37.52 39.18
N MET A 906 -11.22 36.46 38.58
CA MET A 906 -10.93 36.37 37.15
C MET A 906 -12.20 36.56 36.32
N TYR A 907 -13.26 35.82 36.63
CA TYR A 907 -14.54 35.88 35.92
C TYR A 907 -15.15 37.29 35.94
N LYS A 908 -15.09 37.99 37.09
CA LYS A 908 -15.56 39.38 37.20
C LYS A 908 -14.78 40.34 36.30
N LEU A 909 -13.47 40.14 36.14
CA LEU A 909 -12.64 40.98 35.28
C LEU A 909 -12.87 40.71 33.79
N ILE A 910 -13.10 39.44 33.42
CA ILE A 910 -13.43 39.05 32.03
C ILE A 910 -14.81 39.60 31.64
N GLY A 911 -15.81 39.52 32.53
CA GLY A 911 -17.17 40.02 32.25
C GLY A 911 -17.28 41.55 32.09
N LYS A 912 -16.32 42.33 32.63
CA LYS A 912 -16.30 43.79 32.50
C LYS A 912 -15.74 44.31 31.17
N SER A 913 -14.98 43.50 30.43
CA SER A 913 -14.39 43.93 29.14
C SER A 913 -15.34 43.81 27.95
N VAL A 914 -16.59 43.35 28.16
CA VAL A 914 -17.61 43.18 27.09
C VAL A 914 -18.62 44.35 27.09
N GLN A 915 -18.51 45.28 28.03
CA GLN A 915 -19.31 46.51 28.10
C GLN A 915 -18.40 47.74 28.12
N GLU A 916 -17.72 48.02 27.02
CA GLU A 916 -17.23 49.37 26.67
C GLU A 916 -17.51 49.66 25.19
#